data_AF-T0QC75-F1
#
_entry.id   AF-T0QC75-F1
#
_cell.length_a   1.000
_cell.length_b   1.000
_cell.length_c   1.000
_cell.angle_alpha   90.00
_cell.angle_beta   90.00
_cell.angle_gamma   90.00
#
_symmetry.space_group_name_H-M   'P 1'
#
loop_
_entity.id
_entity.type
_entity.pdbx_description
1 polymer ?
#
loop_
_entity_poly.entity_id
_entity_poly.type
_entity_poly.pdbx_seq_one_letter_code
_entity_poly.pdbx_strand_id
1 'polypeptide(L)'
;MRLLVYVAALSHCALTSVALSCDAGYGVDTTTSSCVQCIQGLYGAGGNSTCKPVQCAPGFAASAGAVNATDCAVCPSGYFSSGGQSICNPATCPPGYGMVAGSNDPTDCLACGAGMYSLGASMACSAMACAPGTASSNVKAADPTSTCTTCALGQFSAGNASRCVDMKCAPGTTGVANASASDQCGTCPAGHISHGGASLCVACERGYYAAAGDTTCKPATCLPGWAADAKAASATECTGCPVGTYSMGGAGVCTPAACAPGTFAPEGATSPTSQCELCPLGTYAQGGDAHCKPTACPQGSGAALGASDATANCSICAPGTFSIGFNHPCAATLCPPGTASAAPGAHLSQGMCEECVHGFFSAGGGTQCAPGLCAPGYALPLGASDGVADCKVCPQGTFGRGNSSVCLETTCAPGQAAPAAAFDPVAQCSTCPTGWFSAGGSANCAPCTCAPGTAAAPGATTATDQCIACGVGLYSNGSTSSCADMSCKPGFASHSTGASDIDATCTLCSNGTFSVGASHQCAPTTCAPGSWAAAGATDAIGNCTMCPAGHFCSGGAAPARPTTCAPGTASAANATDPVLQCNTCPQGTYSVGGSTECRPTQCPPGSSSPSGASDPVANCTACAVGRYSVGGTSPCLGPTTCAPGFASQIGATSVNGSCTKCVAGKFSAGGNATCAVTACSPGYGSPPGASSATEQCYECKLGYFSPGAGFDCAPMTCSRGTGATQAGAAHTDSTCGVCDAGYFSPGGATLCAKTACAPGYSSPKGADVVDGQCFPCAAGLVSAGGAAQCTAAACEVGDSTPPASASNANCTLCAPGYFSNGGSTKCIPCSCDANTQCVGGATSSCTPCAPGQTSAGGADQCRAPNAWLNYVDVKLHLGGYALAYMSTYQLSALTTRLSAHWNASVVLLSLASESPQTAGLQLHLAAKSDLNSDLYTLIATNSTDAPLLKMLQTTAALHSVTSIGAVQTTEFANGVVVVHEQDAGITGASGPALSTTAIAFIIAAAVAVLVLVAFAAHRFGRARKEEHASEPRRPSRKPFSLSPTKAKAMHTEFTTPMYQKRPLV
;
A
#
# COMPACT_ATOMS: atom_id res chain seq x y z
N MET A 1 32.71 -92.31 -47.94
CA MET A 1 33.18 -92.85 -49.24
C MET A 1 32.09 -92.57 -50.29
N ARG A 2 32.29 -92.16 -51.56
CA ARG A 2 33.51 -92.11 -52.41
C ARG A 2 34.47 -93.26 -52.10
N LEU A 3 34.42 -94.43 -52.71
CA LEU A 3 34.02 -94.85 -54.07
C LEU A 3 33.63 -96.37 -53.92
N LEU A 4 33.02 -97.13 -54.82
CA LEU A 4 33.11 -97.21 -56.29
C LEU A 4 32.01 -98.17 -56.83
N VAL A 5 31.86 -98.22 -58.16
CA VAL A 5 31.04 -99.18 -58.91
C VAL A 5 31.83 -100.48 -59.16
N TYR A 6 31.25 -101.68 -58.98
CA TYR A 6 31.12 -102.74 -60.02
C TYR A 6 30.57 -104.09 -59.46
N VAL A 7 30.14 -104.95 -60.40
CA VAL A 7 29.38 -106.21 -60.21
C VAL A 7 30.26 -107.43 -60.54
N ALA A 8 30.12 -108.56 -59.81
CA ALA A 8 29.88 -109.93 -60.36
C ALA A 8 30.33 -111.14 -59.48
N ALA A 9 29.43 -112.14 -59.41
CA ALA A 9 29.68 -113.60 -59.57
C ALA A 9 30.20 -114.54 -58.43
N LEU A 10 29.36 -115.56 -58.12
CA LEU A 10 29.65 -116.98 -57.72
C LEU A 10 30.25 -117.24 -56.31
N SER A 11 29.99 -118.35 -55.58
CA SER A 11 28.97 -119.43 -55.61
C SER A 11 29.07 -120.36 -54.36
N HIS A 12 28.05 -121.21 -54.12
CA HIS A 12 28.03 -122.42 -53.26
C HIS A 12 27.98 -122.24 -51.71
N CYS A 13 27.40 -123.13 -50.89
CA CYS A 13 26.29 -124.11 -51.04
C CYS A 13 25.92 -124.73 -49.65
N ALA A 14 24.83 -125.51 -49.59
CA ALA A 14 24.48 -126.56 -48.62
C ALA A 14 23.67 -126.21 -47.34
N LEU A 15 22.78 -127.16 -46.97
CA LEU A 15 21.72 -127.08 -45.96
C LEU A 15 22.11 -127.78 -44.64
N THR A 16 21.44 -127.46 -43.51
CA THR A 16 20.98 -128.48 -42.53
C THR A 16 19.84 -127.99 -41.62
N SER A 17 19.05 -128.94 -41.11
CA SER A 17 17.95 -128.88 -40.13
C SER A 17 17.83 -127.64 -39.21
N VAL A 18 16.67 -126.98 -39.23
CA VAL A 18 16.34 -125.83 -38.37
C VAL A 18 15.55 -126.27 -37.14
N ALA A 19 16.18 -126.20 -35.96
CA ALA A 19 15.46 -126.11 -34.69
C ALA A 19 14.81 -124.72 -34.58
N LEU A 20 13.63 -124.59 -33.96
CA LEU A 20 13.00 -123.27 -33.81
C LEU A 20 13.92 -122.34 -33.00
N SER A 21 14.49 -121.38 -33.71
CA SER A 21 15.57 -120.51 -33.26
C SER A 21 15.13 -119.09 -33.58
N CYS A 22 14.90 -118.28 -32.55
CA CYS A 22 14.54 -116.90 -32.75
C CYS A 22 15.76 -116.08 -33.17
N ASP A 23 15.56 -115.08 -34.01
CA ASP A 23 16.60 -114.09 -34.30
C ASP A 23 16.91 -113.26 -33.05
N ALA A 24 18.09 -112.64 -33.02
CA ALA A 24 18.45 -111.74 -31.93
C ALA A 24 17.44 -110.58 -31.83
N GLY A 25 17.09 -110.18 -30.61
CA GLY A 25 15.98 -109.28 -30.30
C GLY A 25 14.63 -109.98 -30.04
N TYR A 26 14.53 -111.27 -30.38
CA TYR A 26 13.35 -112.10 -30.15
C TYR A 26 13.68 -113.22 -29.15
N GLY A 27 12.67 -113.63 -28.38
CA GLY A 27 12.75 -114.74 -27.43
C GLY A 27 11.61 -115.73 -27.63
N VAL A 28 11.80 -116.96 -27.18
CA VAL A 28 10.77 -118.00 -27.25
C VAL A 28 9.73 -117.76 -26.16
N ASP A 29 8.47 -117.60 -26.55
CA ASP A 29 7.34 -117.71 -25.64
C ASP A 29 6.96 -119.18 -25.45
N THR A 30 7.19 -119.70 -24.25
CA THR A 30 6.92 -121.10 -23.88
C THR A 30 5.43 -121.44 -23.83
N THR A 31 4.53 -120.47 -23.88
CA THR A 31 3.08 -120.68 -23.91
C THR A 31 2.51 -120.79 -25.33
N THR A 32 3.10 -120.08 -26.30
CA THR A 32 2.66 -120.11 -27.72
C THR A 32 3.60 -120.86 -28.65
N SER A 33 4.78 -121.28 -28.18
CA SER A 33 5.85 -121.89 -28.99
C SER A 33 6.24 -121.04 -30.21
N SER A 34 6.25 -119.72 -30.02
CA SER A 34 6.54 -118.73 -31.08
C SER A 34 7.64 -117.75 -30.65
N CYS A 35 8.28 -117.11 -31.62
CA CYS A 35 9.29 -116.09 -31.38
C CYS A 35 8.61 -114.73 -31.22
N VAL A 36 8.62 -114.19 -30.00
CA VAL A 36 8.07 -112.87 -29.68
C VAL A 36 9.20 -111.86 -29.50
N GLN A 37 9.00 -110.63 -29.99
CA GLN A 37 10.00 -109.57 -29.83
C GLN A 37 10.11 -109.22 -28.34
N CYS A 38 11.34 -109.13 -27.83
CA CYS A 38 11.54 -108.73 -26.44
C CYS A 38 11.12 -107.26 -26.29
N ILE A 39 10.12 -107.02 -25.45
CA ILE A 39 9.59 -105.68 -25.15
C ILE A 39 10.66 -104.84 -24.44
N GLN A 40 10.47 -103.51 -24.43
CA GLN A 40 11.40 -102.56 -23.80
C GLN A 40 11.72 -102.99 -22.36
N GLY A 41 13.00 -102.93 -21.98
CA GLY A 41 13.50 -103.47 -20.70
C GLY A 41 13.96 -104.93 -20.73
N LEU A 42 13.72 -105.67 -21.82
CA LEU A 42 14.20 -107.05 -22.02
C LEU A 42 15.00 -107.17 -23.32
N TYR A 43 15.98 -108.10 -23.34
CA TYR A 43 16.74 -108.47 -24.53
C TYR A 43 16.57 -109.94 -24.90
N GLY A 44 16.74 -110.24 -26.18
CA GLY A 44 16.77 -111.60 -26.72
C GLY A 44 18.12 -111.88 -27.37
N ALA A 45 18.90 -112.82 -26.84
CA ALA A 45 20.18 -113.21 -27.43
C ALA A 45 20.05 -114.05 -28.72
N GLY A 46 18.81 -114.34 -29.14
CA GLY A 46 18.49 -115.31 -30.20
C GLY A 46 18.56 -116.76 -29.74
N GLY A 47 18.19 -117.69 -30.63
CA GLY A 47 18.10 -119.12 -30.34
C GLY A 47 16.83 -119.51 -29.59
N ASN A 48 16.93 -120.53 -28.73
CA ASN A 48 15.80 -121.11 -27.98
C ASN A 48 15.67 -120.51 -26.55
N SER A 49 16.09 -119.26 -26.34
CA SER A 49 16.02 -118.62 -25.02
C SER A 49 14.81 -117.70 -24.89
N THR A 50 14.18 -117.67 -23.72
CA THR A 50 13.21 -116.64 -23.33
C THR A 50 13.89 -115.27 -23.24
N CYS A 51 13.13 -114.19 -23.41
CA CYS A 51 13.63 -112.82 -23.19
C CYS A 51 14.18 -112.66 -21.75
N LYS A 52 15.28 -111.91 -21.61
CA LYS A 52 16.00 -111.70 -20.33
C LYS A 52 16.10 -110.22 -19.95
N PRO A 53 16.19 -109.88 -18.65
CA PRO A 53 16.43 -108.51 -18.18
C PRO A 53 17.67 -107.85 -18.79
N VAL A 54 17.53 -106.64 -19.33
CA VAL A 54 18.70 -105.79 -19.64
C VAL A 54 19.33 -105.20 -18.38
N GLN A 55 20.55 -104.69 -18.52
CA GLN A 55 21.36 -104.07 -17.48
C GLN A 55 21.78 -102.66 -17.92
N CYS A 56 20.80 -101.82 -18.27
CA CYS A 56 21.08 -100.44 -18.67
C CYS A 56 21.55 -99.60 -17.48
N ALA A 57 22.51 -98.71 -17.71
CA ALA A 57 22.86 -97.68 -16.75
C ALA A 57 21.67 -96.71 -16.55
N PRO A 58 21.51 -96.09 -15.36
CA PRO A 58 20.52 -95.04 -15.17
C PRO A 58 20.71 -93.90 -16.19
N GLY A 59 19.62 -93.38 -16.74
CA GLY A 59 19.59 -92.47 -17.89
C GLY A 59 19.42 -93.15 -19.25
N PHE A 60 19.52 -94.49 -19.31
CA PHE A 60 19.42 -95.28 -20.54
C PHE A 60 18.37 -96.37 -20.40
N ALA A 61 17.70 -96.70 -21.51
CA ALA A 61 16.73 -97.78 -21.60
C ALA A 61 16.94 -98.62 -22.87
N ALA A 62 16.62 -99.91 -22.79
CA ALA A 62 16.66 -100.80 -23.94
C ALA A 62 15.38 -100.67 -24.78
N SER A 63 15.55 -100.39 -26.07
CA SER A 63 14.46 -100.40 -27.06
C SER A 63 13.89 -101.81 -27.24
N ALA A 64 12.66 -101.91 -27.74
CA ALA A 64 12.07 -103.21 -28.07
C ALA A 64 12.91 -103.89 -29.17
N GLY A 65 13.24 -105.17 -28.98
CA GLY A 65 14.15 -105.91 -29.86
C GLY A 65 15.63 -105.81 -29.51
N ALA A 66 16.00 -105.34 -28.31
CA ALA A 66 17.38 -105.31 -27.83
C ALA A 66 18.05 -106.70 -27.95
N VAL A 67 19.28 -106.73 -28.47
CA VAL A 67 19.96 -108.01 -28.82
C VAL A 67 20.89 -108.53 -27.72
N ASN A 68 21.33 -107.67 -26.80
CA ASN A 68 22.18 -108.04 -25.67
C ASN A 68 21.86 -107.20 -24.41
N ALA A 69 22.41 -107.60 -23.26
CA ALA A 69 22.11 -106.99 -21.97
C ALA A 69 22.52 -105.50 -21.83
N THR A 70 23.36 -105.00 -22.74
CA THR A 70 23.93 -103.64 -22.73
C THR A 70 23.46 -102.77 -23.90
N ASP A 71 22.49 -103.26 -24.69
CA ASP A 71 21.94 -102.60 -25.87
C ASP A 71 20.92 -101.51 -25.47
N CYS A 72 21.46 -100.40 -24.95
CA CYS A 72 20.73 -99.38 -24.23
C CYS A 72 20.89 -98.00 -24.91
N ALA A 73 19.77 -97.35 -25.24
CA ALA A 73 19.73 -96.01 -25.79
C ALA A 73 19.54 -94.97 -24.69
N VAL A 74 20.12 -93.78 -24.86
CA VAL A 74 19.91 -92.65 -23.94
C VAL A 74 18.47 -92.16 -24.01
N CYS A 75 17.85 -91.87 -22.87
CA CYS A 75 16.50 -91.29 -22.88
C CYS A 75 16.53 -89.87 -23.47
N PRO A 76 15.63 -89.53 -24.42
CA PRO A 76 15.56 -88.20 -25.00
C PRO A 76 15.13 -87.15 -23.96
N SER A 77 15.39 -85.87 -24.22
CA SER A 77 14.98 -84.79 -23.34
C SER A 77 13.47 -84.81 -23.07
N GLY A 78 13.09 -84.55 -21.82
CA GLY A 78 11.72 -84.76 -21.33
C GLY A 78 11.41 -86.17 -20.80
N TYR A 79 12.37 -87.11 -20.83
CA TYR A 79 12.20 -88.48 -20.34
C TYR A 79 13.39 -88.92 -19.48
N PHE A 80 13.13 -89.74 -18.46
CA PHE A 80 14.14 -90.34 -17.58
C PHE A 80 14.06 -91.87 -17.57
N SER A 81 15.12 -92.53 -17.13
CA SER A 81 15.07 -93.94 -16.72
C SER A 81 15.97 -94.19 -15.51
N SER A 82 15.46 -94.93 -14.52
CA SER A 82 16.25 -95.38 -13.36
C SER A 82 17.29 -96.46 -13.71
N GLY A 83 17.38 -96.88 -14.98
CA GLY A 83 18.25 -97.98 -15.43
C GLY A 83 17.67 -99.37 -15.16
N GLY A 84 18.48 -100.39 -15.40
CA GLY A 84 18.07 -101.80 -15.37
C GLY A 84 17.08 -102.10 -16.50
N GLN A 85 15.86 -102.50 -16.12
CA GLN A 85 14.75 -102.81 -17.04
C GLN A 85 13.80 -101.62 -17.27
N SER A 86 14.04 -100.46 -16.63
CA SER A 86 13.16 -99.30 -16.74
C SER A 86 13.17 -98.69 -18.15
N ILE A 87 11.98 -98.49 -18.70
CA ILE A 87 11.78 -97.74 -19.95
C ILE A 87 12.03 -96.25 -19.74
N CYS A 88 12.19 -95.49 -20.82
CA CYS A 88 12.20 -94.03 -20.76
C CYS A 88 10.80 -93.51 -20.42
N ASN A 89 10.57 -93.16 -19.17
CA ASN A 89 9.30 -92.62 -18.67
C ASN A 89 9.26 -91.10 -18.89
N PRO A 90 8.09 -90.53 -19.27
CA PRO A 90 7.96 -89.08 -19.40
C PRO A 90 8.15 -88.40 -18.03
N ALA A 91 8.94 -87.34 -18.01
CA ALA A 91 9.16 -86.54 -16.81
C ALA A 91 7.94 -85.68 -16.48
N THR A 92 7.74 -85.38 -15.20
CA THR A 92 6.71 -84.46 -14.72
C THR A 92 7.37 -83.18 -14.19
N CYS A 93 8.11 -82.48 -15.04
CA CYS A 93 8.77 -81.24 -14.63
C CYS A 93 7.77 -80.10 -14.39
N PRO A 94 7.98 -79.23 -13.39
CA PRO A 94 7.20 -78.02 -13.24
C PRO A 94 7.38 -77.07 -14.45
N PRO A 95 6.39 -76.21 -14.76
CA PRO A 95 6.57 -75.14 -15.75
C PRO A 95 7.81 -74.28 -15.44
N GLY A 96 8.55 -73.90 -16.48
CA GLY A 96 9.85 -73.25 -16.37
C GLY A 96 11.05 -74.20 -16.21
N TYR A 97 10.82 -75.51 -16.15
CA TYR A 97 11.88 -76.52 -16.10
C TYR A 97 11.71 -77.55 -17.22
N GLY A 98 12.82 -78.04 -17.75
CA GLY A 98 12.86 -79.09 -18.75
C GLY A 98 13.94 -80.11 -18.40
N MET A 99 13.63 -81.39 -18.62
CA MET A 99 14.59 -82.47 -18.37
C MET A 99 15.55 -82.64 -19.55
N VAL A 100 16.84 -82.79 -19.25
CA VAL A 100 17.89 -83.02 -20.25
C VAL A 100 17.94 -84.49 -20.67
N ALA A 101 18.52 -84.78 -21.84
CA ALA A 101 18.66 -86.17 -22.29
C ALA A 101 19.62 -86.94 -21.34
N GLY A 102 19.26 -88.19 -21.01
CA GLY A 102 20.04 -89.05 -20.12
C GLY A 102 19.83 -88.83 -18.62
N SER A 103 18.81 -88.07 -18.21
CA SER A 103 18.42 -87.93 -16.80
C SER A 103 17.98 -89.26 -16.18
N ASN A 104 18.31 -89.47 -14.91
CA ASN A 104 18.13 -90.77 -14.24
C ASN A 104 17.10 -90.77 -13.09
N ASP A 105 16.77 -89.59 -12.56
CA ASP A 105 15.71 -89.41 -11.57
C ASP A 105 14.52 -88.60 -12.15
N PRO A 106 13.25 -88.90 -11.79
CA PRO A 106 12.09 -88.10 -12.20
C PRO A 106 12.16 -86.61 -11.80
N THR A 107 13.02 -86.26 -10.85
CA THR A 107 13.19 -84.89 -10.33
C THR A 107 14.41 -84.14 -10.90
N ASP A 108 15.16 -84.73 -11.85
CA ASP A 108 16.27 -84.11 -12.61
C ASP A 108 15.80 -83.02 -13.61
N CYS A 109 14.90 -82.14 -13.18
CA CYS A 109 14.31 -81.07 -13.96
C CYS A 109 15.21 -79.83 -13.92
N LEU A 110 15.90 -79.54 -15.02
CA LEU A 110 16.78 -78.38 -15.12
C LEU A 110 15.96 -77.11 -15.41
N ALA A 111 16.29 -76.02 -14.71
CA ALA A 111 15.70 -74.71 -14.94
C ALA A 111 16.01 -74.22 -16.37
N CYS A 112 14.99 -73.76 -17.11
CA CYS A 112 15.23 -73.16 -18.41
C CYS A 112 16.04 -71.87 -18.27
N GLY A 113 17.12 -71.76 -19.06
CA GLY A 113 18.00 -70.58 -19.08
C GLY A 113 17.30 -69.32 -19.60
N ALA A 114 17.92 -68.16 -19.42
CA ALA A 114 17.43 -66.90 -19.98
C ALA A 114 17.22 -67.01 -21.50
N GLY A 115 16.12 -66.46 -22.01
CA GLY A 115 15.69 -66.59 -23.41
C GLY A 115 15.03 -67.93 -23.78
N MET A 116 14.88 -68.87 -22.82
CA MET A 116 14.26 -70.17 -23.02
C MET A 116 13.08 -70.39 -22.07
N TYR A 117 12.03 -71.07 -22.53
CA TYR A 117 10.86 -71.43 -21.73
C TYR A 117 10.53 -72.93 -21.82
N SER A 118 9.73 -73.42 -20.88
CA SER A 118 9.03 -74.72 -21.00
C SER A 118 7.70 -74.65 -20.28
N LEU A 119 6.65 -75.26 -20.86
CA LEU A 119 5.35 -75.42 -20.21
C LEU A 119 5.36 -76.53 -19.12
N GLY A 120 6.50 -77.22 -18.94
CA GLY A 120 6.66 -78.33 -17.99
C GLY A 120 6.33 -79.69 -18.60
N ALA A 121 6.01 -80.66 -17.73
CA ALA A 121 5.89 -82.07 -18.07
C ALA A 121 7.13 -82.59 -18.83
N SER A 122 6.92 -83.26 -19.96
CA SER A 122 7.99 -83.78 -20.83
C SER A 122 8.49 -82.77 -21.88
N MET A 123 8.13 -81.48 -21.76
CA MET A 123 8.67 -80.46 -22.68
C MET A 123 10.10 -80.05 -22.30
N ALA A 124 11.03 -80.28 -23.22
CA ALA A 124 12.36 -79.72 -23.15
C ALA A 124 12.32 -78.18 -23.25
N CYS A 125 13.31 -77.49 -22.67
CA CYS A 125 13.42 -76.04 -22.79
C CYS A 125 13.59 -75.62 -24.26
N SER A 126 12.74 -74.71 -24.72
CA SER A 126 12.68 -74.20 -26.09
C SER A 126 12.88 -72.69 -26.11
N ALA A 127 13.34 -72.13 -27.24
CA ALA A 127 13.55 -70.68 -27.35
C ALA A 127 12.23 -69.91 -27.22
N MET A 128 12.24 -68.82 -26.45
CA MET A 128 11.08 -67.93 -26.30
C MET A 128 10.70 -67.27 -27.62
N ALA A 129 9.43 -66.89 -27.76
CA ALA A 129 8.86 -66.22 -28.94
C ALA A 129 8.84 -64.70 -28.78
N CYS A 130 9.92 -64.11 -28.22
CA CYS A 130 10.03 -62.68 -28.03
C CYS A 130 10.12 -61.95 -29.38
N ALA A 131 9.18 -61.04 -29.65
CA ALA A 131 9.17 -60.24 -30.87
C ALA A 131 10.45 -59.40 -31.03
N PRO A 132 10.87 -59.05 -32.26
CA PRO A 132 11.97 -58.11 -32.49
C PRO A 132 11.77 -56.80 -31.70
N GLY A 133 12.85 -56.27 -31.14
CA GLY A 133 12.80 -55.17 -30.16
C GLY A 133 12.54 -55.61 -28.71
N THR A 134 12.37 -56.91 -28.44
CA THR A 134 12.18 -57.47 -27.08
C THR A 134 13.13 -58.64 -26.78
N ALA A 135 13.44 -58.85 -25.51
CA ALA A 135 14.28 -59.94 -25.00
C ALA A 135 13.85 -60.36 -23.59
N SER A 136 14.17 -61.58 -23.17
CA SER A 136 13.82 -62.11 -21.84
C SER A 136 15.06 -62.62 -21.10
N SER A 137 15.47 -61.90 -20.05
CA SER A 137 16.54 -62.34 -19.14
C SER A 137 16.04 -63.28 -18.04
N ASN A 138 14.73 -63.53 -17.95
CA ASN A 138 14.15 -64.38 -16.93
C ASN A 138 14.52 -65.86 -17.16
N VAL A 139 15.11 -66.46 -16.14
CA VAL A 139 15.26 -67.91 -16.01
C VAL A 139 13.96 -68.52 -15.48
N LYS A 140 13.66 -69.76 -15.88
CA LYS A 140 12.43 -70.50 -15.55
C LYS A 140 11.15 -69.90 -16.15
N ALA A 141 11.22 -69.33 -17.34
CA ALA A 141 10.02 -68.86 -18.05
C ALA A 141 9.06 -70.03 -18.31
N ALA A 142 7.80 -69.88 -17.85
CA ALA A 142 6.76 -70.90 -17.95
C ALA A 142 5.84 -70.74 -19.18
N ASP A 143 6.06 -69.69 -19.97
CA ASP A 143 5.23 -69.29 -21.11
C ASP A 143 6.11 -68.60 -22.18
N PRO A 144 5.78 -68.74 -23.49
CA PRO A 144 6.63 -68.30 -24.60
C PRO A 144 6.85 -66.78 -24.73
N THR A 145 6.02 -65.92 -24.16
CA THR A 145 6.06 -64.45 -24.42
C THR A 145 5.90 -63.56 -23.19
N SER A 146 5.29 -64.05 -22.12
CA SER A 146 4.95 -63.32 -20.89
C SER A 146 6.12 -62.60 -20.20
N THR A 147 7.35 -63.10 -20.34
CA THR A 147 8.55 -62.50 -19.73
C THR A 147 9.41 -61.71 -20.72
N CYS A 148 8.95 -61.47 -21.94
CA CYS A 148 9.65 -60.66 -22.94
C CYS A 148 9.53 -59.16 -22.58
N THR A 149 10.67 -58.53 -22.36
CA THR A 149 10.80 -57.10 -22.04
C THR A 149 11.31 -56.31 -23.24
N THR A 150 10.83 -55.08 -23.42
CA THR A 150 11.29 -54.18 -24.48
C THR A 150 12.73 -53.72 -24.26
N CYS A 151 13.49 -53.58 -25.35
CA CYS A 151 14.84 -53.04 -25.29
C CYS A 151 14.83 -51.53 -25.06
N ALA A 152 15.59 -51.09 -24.06
CA ALA A 152 15.77 -49.68 -23.73
C ALA A 152 16.44 -48.91 -24.88
N LEU A 153 16.28 -47.58 -24.89
CA LEU A 153 16.97 -46.68 -25.82
C LEU A 153 18.48 -46.96 -25.86
N GLY A 154 19.02 -47.12 -27.06
CA GLY A 154 20.43 -47.52 -27.27
C GLY A 154 20.67 -49.03 -27.31
N GLN A 155 19.66 -49.88 -27.13
CA GLN A 155 19.76 -51.33 -27.22
C GLN A 155 18.76 -51.93 -28.21
N PHE A 156 19.15 -53.04 -28.86
CA PHE A 156 18.33 -53.76 -29.83
C PHE A 156 18.22 -55.25 -29.49
N SER A 157 17.22 -55.91 -30.11
CA SER A 157 17.08 -57.37 -30.12
C SER A 157 16.44 -57.82 -31.44
N ALA A 158 17.03 -58.83 -32.08
CA ALA A 158 16.45 -59.45 -33.28
C ALA A 158 15.21 -60.32 -32.98
N GLY A 159 14.81 -60.44 -31.71
CA GLY A 159 13.81 -61.38 -31.23
C GLY A 159 14.43 -62.66 -30.66
N ASN A 160 13.65 -63.39 -29.85
CA ASN A 160 14.02 -64.65 -29.20
C ASN A 160 15.35 -64.61 -28.39
N ALA A 161 15.81 -63.42 -27.99
CA ALA A 161 17.09 -63.21 -27.32
C ALA A 161 16.98 -63.28 -25.78
N SER A 162 18.05 -63.73 -25.13
CA SER A 162 18.18 -63.78 -23.67
C SER A 162 18.50 -62.43 -23.02
N ARG A 163 18.94 -61.44 -23.81
CA ARG A 163 19.13 -60.04 -23.38
C ARG A 163 19.18 -59.13 -24.60
N CYS A 164 18.83 -57.86 -24.43
CA CYS A 164 19.12 -56.81 -25.40
C CYS A 164 20.64 -56.57 -25.50
N VAL A 165 21.07 -56.11 -26.68
CA VAL A 165 22.47 -55.84 -27.03
C VAL A 165 22.62 -54.37 -27.42
N ASP A 166 23.75 -53.76 -27.09
CA ASP A 166 24.01 -52.34 -27.38
C ASP A 166 24.10 -52.06 -28.89
N MET A 167 23.53 -50.94 -29.32
CA MET A 167 23.48 -50.52 -30.72
C MET A 167 24.82 -49.91 -31.20
N LYS A 168 25.04 -49.93 -32.52
CA LYS A 168 26.26 -49.44 -33.17
C LYS A 168 26.01 -48.13 -33.92
N CYS A 169 25.42 -47.15 -33.25
CA CYS A 169 25.12 -45.86 -33.85
C CYS A 169 26.39 -45.01 -34.08
N ALA A 170 26.36 -44.20 -35.14
CA ALA A 170 27.43 -43.24 -35.40
C ALA A 170 27.37 -42.07 -34.41
N PRO A 171 28.51 -41.40 -34.11
CA PRO A 171 28.48 -40.12 -33.41
C PRO A 171 27.49 -39.13 -34.06
N GLY A 172 26.81 -38.31 -33.25
CA GLY A 172 25.69 -37.45 -33.69
C GLY A 172 24.34 -38.18 -33.80
N THR A 173 24.29 -39.50 -33.60
CA THR A 173 23.06 -40.31 -33.59
C THR A 173 22.93 -41.14 -32.31
N THR A 174 21.69 -41.41 -31.89
CA THR A 174 21.33 -42.28 -30.76
C THR A 174 20.55 -43.49 -31.26
N GLY A 175 20.61 -44.61 -30.53
CA GLY A 175 19.70 -45.73 -30.78
C GLY A 175 18.24 -45.37 -30.47
N VAL A 176 17.31 -45.87 -31.27
CA VAL A 176 15.85 -45.72 -31.01
C VAL A 176 15.35 -46.72 -29.97
N ALA A 177 14.18 -46.45 -29.37
CA ALA A 177 13.53 -47.40 -28.48
C ALA A 177 12.98 -48.60 -29.28
N ASN A 178 12.96 -49.79 -28.68
CA ASN A 178 12.44 -51.03 -29.29
C ASN A 178 13.14 -51.42 -30.61
N ALA A 179 14.43 -51.07 -30.78
CA ALA A 179 15.16 -51.36 -32.01
C ALA A 179 15.23 -52.87 -32.30
N SER A 180 14.93 -53.25 -33.55
CA SER A 180 15.01 -54.63 -34.05
C SER A 180 16.34 -54.94 -34.75
N ALA A 181 17.14 -53.91 -35.07
CA ALA A 181 18.46 -54.05 -35.70
C ALA A 181 19.49 -53.07 -35.08
N SER A 182 20.78 -53.40 -35.21
CA SER A 182 21.90 -52.68 -34.55
C SER A 182 22.18 -51.28 -35.06
N ASP A 183 21.59 -50.92 -36.20
CA ASP A 183 21.83 -49.74 -37.04
C ASP A 183 20.60 -48.80 -37.13
N GLN A 184 19.52 -49.10 -36.41
CA GLN A 184 18.31 -48.27 -36.35
C GLN A 184 18.52 -47.02 -35.47
N CYS A 185 19.29 -46.07 -35.99
CA CYS A 185 19.73 -44.89 -35.25
C CYS A 185 18.97 -43.63 -35.69
N GLY A 186 18.59 -42.80 -34.73
CA GLY A 186 17.99 -41.49 -34.95
C GLY A 186 19.01 -40.37 -34.73
N THR A 187 18.99 -39.34 -35.57
CA THR A 187 19.82 -38.15 -35.41
C THR A 187 19.48 -37.43 -34.09
N CYS A 188 20.49 -36.98 -33.35
CA CYS A 188 20.23 -36.16 -32.17
C CYS A 188 19.55 -34.83 -32.56
N PRO A 189 18.49 -34.40 -31.84
CA PRO A 189 17.87 -33.10 -32.08
C PRO A 189 18.86 -31.98 -31.77
N ALA A 190 18.64 -30.81 -32.35
CA ALA A 190 19.49 -29.65 -32.11
C ALA A 190 19.59 -29.31 -30.60
N GLY A 191 20.70 -28.70 -30.21
CA GLY A 191 21.08 -28.50 -28.81
C GLY A 191 21.57 -29.75 -28.09
N HIS A 192 21.70 -30.90 -28.76
CA HIS A 192 22.17 -32.15 -28.18
C HIS A 192 23.18 -32.87 -29.08
N ILE A 193 24.15 -33.54 -28.46
CA ILE A 193 25.19 -34.33 -29.12
C ILE A 193 25.16 -35.79 -28.64
N SER A 194 25.73 -36.71 -29.41
CA SER A 194 26.04 -38.06 -28.94
C SER A 194 27.41 -38.52 -29.43
N HIS A 195 28.12 -39.24 -28.57
CA HIS A 195 29.39 -39.90 -28.89
C HIS A 195 29.19 -41.20 -29.69
N GLY A 196 27.94 -41.61 -29.97
CA GLY A 196 27.60 -42.82 -30.72
C GLY A 196 27.48 -44.08 -29.86
N GLY A 197 27.31 -45.23 -30.51
CA GLY A 197 27.00 -46.51 -29.88
C GLY A 197 25.63 -46.50 -29.22
N ALA A 198 25.56 -46.95 -27.96
CA ALA A 198 24.38 -46.85 -27.11
C ALA A 198 24.25 -45.49 -26.38
N SER A 199 25.09 -44.50 -26.70
CA SER A 199 25.09 -43.21 -26.01
C SER A 199 23.86 -42.37 -26.37
N LEU A 200 23.10 -41.99 -25.34
CA LEU A 200 21.96 -41.08 -25.46
C LEU A 200 22.40 -39.67 -25.90
N CYS A 201 21.48 -38.91 -26.50
CA CYS A 201 21.72 -37.51 -26.82
C CYS A 201 21.82 -36.66 -25.54
N VAL A 202 22.99 -36.09 -25.28
CA VAL A 202 23.27 -35.21 -24.14
C VAL A 202 23.13 -33.77 -24.59
N ALA A 203 22.43 -32.95 -23.81
CA ALA A 203 22.26 -31.52 -24.08
C ALA A 203 23.60 -30.77 -23.95
N CYS A 204 23.84 -29.77 -24.80
CA CYS A 204 24.95 -28.84 -24.60
C CYS A 204 24.70 -27.92 -23.40
N GLU A 205 25.74 -27.68 -22.61
CA GLU A 205 25.73 -26.72 -21.51
C GLU A 205 25.64 -25.27 -22.04
N ARG A 206 25.14 -24.34 -21.22
CA ARG A 206 25.06 -22.92 -21.61
C ARG A 206 26.45 -22.38 -21.96
N GLY A 207 26.47 -21.51 -22.96
CA GLY A 207 27.70 -21.08 -23.63
C GLY A 207 28.06 -21.91 -24.87
N TYR A 208 27.41 -23.06 -25.09
CA TYR A 208 27.66 -23.93 -26.23
C TYR A 208 26.38 -24.31 -26.98
N TYR A 209 26.52 -24.59 -28.29
CA TYR A 209 25.44 -24.98 -29.18
C TYR A 209 25.77 -26.25 -29.97
N ALA A 210 24.75 -26.89 -30.52
CA ALA A 210 24.91 -28.01 -31.46
C ALA A 210 23.78 -28.00 -32.50
N ALA A 211 24.13 -28.09 -33.79
CA ALA A 211 23.14 -28.35 -34.83
C ALA A 211 22.65 -29.81 -34.75
N ALA A 212 21.51 -30.12 -35.37
CA ALA A 212 21.01 -31.49 -35.40
C ALA A 212 22.03 -32.43 -36.07
N GLY A 213 22.46 -33.47 -35.33
CA GLY A 213 23.49 -34.41 -35.77
C GLY A 213 24.94 -34.00 -35.50
N ASP A 214 25.20 -32.87 -34.83
CA ASP A 214 26.55 -32.53 -34.39
C ASP A 214 27.12 -33.55 -33.38
N THR A 215 28.43 -33.77 -33.48
CA THR A 215 29.16 -34.73 -32.63
C THR A 215 29.80 -34.09 -31.41
N THR A 216 29.94 -32.76 -31.39
CA THR A 216 30.57 -31.97 -30.33
C THR A 216 29.85 -30.63 -30.14
N CYS A 217 29.72 -30.20 -28.89
CA CYS A 217 29.17 -28.89 -28.55
C CYS A 217 30.18 -27.80 -28.92
N LYS A 218 29.78 -26.84 -29.75
CA LYS A 218 30.63 -25.75 -30.24
C LYS A 218 30.40 -24.49 -29.40
N PRO A 219 31.44 -23.69 -29.11
CA PRO A 219 31.27 -22.45 -28.36
C PRO A 219 30.36 -21.49 -29.15
N ALA A 220 29.41 -20.86 -28.47
CA ALA A 220 28.55 -19.85 -29.06
C ALA A 220 29.33 -18.56 -29.36
N THR A 221 28.76 -17.73 -30.24
CA THR A 221 29.30 -16.43 -30.66
C THR A 221 28.36 -15.31 -30.23
N CYS A 222 27.84 -15.37 -28.99
CA CYS A 222 26.95 -14.36 -28.43
C CYS A 222 27.67 -13.01 -28.29
N LEU A 223 26.93 -11.90 -28.41
CA LEU A 223 27.48 -10.57 -28.17
C LEU A 223 27.74 -10.34 -26.66
N PRO A 224 28.64 -9.41 -26.29
CA PRO A 224 28.75 -8.97 -24.90
C PRO A 224 27.39 -8.50 -24.37
N GLY A 225 27.07 -8.88 -23.13
CA GLY A 225 25.74 -8.72 -22.54
C GLY A 225 24.78 -9.90 -22.75
N TRP A 226 25.19 -10.93 -23.50
CA TRP A 226 24.35 -12.09 -23.85
C TRP A 226 25.05 -13.41 -23.52
N ALA A 227 24.25 -14.46 -23.33
CA ALA A 227 24.73 -15.83 -23.12
C ALA A 227 23.93 -16.83 -23.97
N ALA A 228 24.56 -17.92 -24.37
CA ALA A 228 23.90 -18.92 -25.22
C ALA A 228 22.77 -19.65 -24.47
N ASP A 229 21.69 -19.91 -25.18
CA ASP A 229 20.52 -20.56 -24.61
C ASP A 229 20.81 -22.01 -24.20
N ALA A 230 20.06 -22.50 -23.20
CA ALA A 230 20.15 -23.90 -22.82
C ALA A 230 19.59 -24.74 -23.96
N LYS A 231 20.42 -25.63 -24.54
CA LYS A 231 20.13 -26.39 -25.77
C LYS A 231 20.09 -25.55 -27.06
N ALA A 232 20.90 -24.49 -27.15
CA ALA A 232 21.05 -23.72 -28.38
C ALA A 232 21.33 -24.61 -29.61
N ALA A 233 20.54 -24.42 -30.67
CA ALA A 233 20.67 -25.06 -31.97
C ALA A 233 21.70 -24.34 -32.88
N SER A 234 22.00 -23.07 -32.62
CA SER A 234 22.92 -22.24 -33.41
C SER A 234 23.85 -21.37 -32.56
N ALA A 235 24.94 -20.88 -33.16
CA ALA A 235 25.95 -20.05 -32.48
C ALA A 235 25.42 -18.68 -32.01
N THR A 236 24.26 -18.25 -32.53
CA THR A 236 23.64 -16.94 -32.31
C THR A 236 22.32 -17.03 -31.54
N GLU A 237 21.97 -18.22 -31.04
CA GLU A 237 20.80 -18.42 -30.19
C GLU A 237 21.19 -18.14 -28.75
N CYS A 238 20.95 -16.87 -28.37
CA CYS A 238 21.44 -16.27 -27.16
C CYS A 238 20.34 -15.42 -26.51
N THR A 239 20.22 -15.49 -25.19
CA THR A 239 19.38 -14.59 -24.40
C THR A 239 20.25 -13.53 -23.71
N GLY A 240 19.77 -12.29 -23.65
CA GLY A 240 20.41 -11.19 -22.92
C GLY A 240 20.49 -11.47 -21.42
N CYS A 241 21.55 -11.01 -20.77
CA CYS A 241 21.72 -11.22 -19.34
C CYS A 241 20.72 -10.37 -18.53
N PRO A 242 19.95 -10.99 -17.61
CA PRO A 242 18.99 -10.26 -16.79
C PRO A 242 19.71 -9.26 -15.88
N VAL A 243 18.96 -8.22 -15.49
CA VAL A 243 19.37 -7.19 -14.52
C VAL A 243 20.09 -7.84 -13.33
N GLY A 244 21.24 -7.28 -12.95
CA GLY A 244 22.11 -7.84 -11.91
C GLY A 244 23.22 -8.78 -12.40
N THR A 245 23.20 -9.19 -13.67
CA THR A 245 24.20 -10.10 -14.24
C THR A 245 24.83 -9.53 -15.49
N TYR A 246 26.05 -9.97 -15.79
CA TYR A 246 26.81 -9.55 -16.96
C TYR A 246 27.39 -10.75 -17.72
N SER A 247 27.70 -10.54 -19.01
CA SER A 247 28.47 -11.48 -19.84
C SER A 247 29.41 -10.71 -20.76
N MET A 248 30.63 -11.22 -20.96
CA MET A 248 31.58 -10.65 -21.93
C MET A 248 31.36 -11.20 -23.36
N GLY A 249 30.34 -12.02 -23.58
CA GLY A 249 30.00 -12.61 -24.88
C GLY A 249 30.75 -13.92 -25.18
N GLY A 250 30.65 -14.37 -26.43
CA GLY A 250 31.13 -15.68 -26.87
C GLY A 250 30.40 -16.83 -26.18
N ALA A 251 31.15 -17.77 -25.63
CA ALA A 251 30.66 -18.85 -24.77
C ALA A 251 30.44 -18.41 -23.31
N GLY A 252 30.55 -17.11 -23.01
CA GLY A 252 30.30 -16.57 -21.67
C GLY A 252 28.86 -16.79 -21.21
N VAL A 253 28.69 -17.21 -19.96
CA VAL A 253 27.39 -17.29 -19.29
C VAL A 253 27.17 -16.06 -18.42
N CYS A 254 25.91 -15.70 -18.19
CA CYS A 254 25.56 -14.58 -17.32
C CYS A 254 26.02 -14.84 -15.88
N THR A 255 26.85 -13.96 -15.35
CA THR A 255 27.42 -14.04 -14.00
C THR A 255 27.04 -12.81 -13.18
N PRO A 256 26.88 -12.91 -11.84
CA PRO A 256 26.51 -11.76 -11.01
C PRO A 256 27.51 -10.60 -11.15
N ALA A 257 26.99 -9.40 -11.38
CA ALA A 257 27.81 -8.19 -11.46
C ALA A 257 28.18 -7.67 -10.07
N ALA A 258 29.43 -7.24 -9.90
CA ALA A 258 29.96 -6.72 -8.64
C ALA A 258 29.73 -5.20 -8.52
N CYS A 259 28.50 -4.75 -8.74
CA CYS A 259 28.13 -3.35 -8.60
C CYS A 259 28.24 -2.87 -7.15
N ALA A 260 28.68 -1.62 -6.97
CA ALA A 260 28.85 -0.99 -5.67
C ALA A 260 27.49 -0.75 -4.96
N PRO A 261 27.46 -0.63 -3.63
CA PRO A 261 26.23 -0.26 -2.91
C PRO A 261 25.63 1.04 -3.49
N GLY A 262 24.31 1.07 -3.64
CA GLY A 262 23.59 2.14 -4.35
C GLY A 262 23.46 1.96 -5.85
N THR A 263 24.08 0.93 -6.44
CA THR A 263 24.05 0.68 -7.88
C THR A 263 23.71 -0.77 -8.22
N PHE A 264 23.14 -0.98 -9.41
CA PHE A 264 22.79 -2.28 -9.97
C PHE A 264 23.25 -2.38 -11.43
N ALA A 265 23.50 -3.60 -11.93
CA ALA A 265 23.80 -3.79 -13.34
C ALA A 265 22.50 -3.79 -14.16
N PRO A 266 22.35 -2.95 -15.19
CA PRO A 266 21.19 -2.98 -16.06
C PRO A 266 21.18 -4.27 -16.90
N GLU A 267 20.04 -4.52 -17.55
CA GLU A 267 19.89 -5.63 -18.48
C GLU A 267 20.91 -5.54 -19.63
N GLY A 268 21.53 -6.67 -20.01
CA GLY A 268 22.55 -6.70 -21.05
C GLY A 268 23.92 -6.11 -20.64
N ALA A 269 24.22 -6.00 -19.35
CA ALA A 269 25.52 -5.52 -18.90
C ALA A 269 26.68 -6.38 -19.45
N THR A 270 27.73 -5.71 -19.94
CA THR A 270 28.88 -6.33 -20.60
C THR A 270 30.11 -6.47 -19.67
N SER A 271 30.04 -5.86 -18.49
CA SER A 271 31.16 -5.65 -17.56
C SER A 271 30.74 -5.93 -16.11
N PRO A 272 31.62 -6.49 -15.27
CA PRO A 272 31.31 -6.78 -13.86
C PRO A 272 31.12 -5.53 -12.99
N THR A 273 31.68 -4.37 -13.39
CA THR A 273 31.80 -3.19 -12.52
C THR A 273 31.64 -1.84 -13.21
N SER A 274 31.79 -1.75 -14.54
CA SER A 274 31.84 -0.46 -15.25
C SER A 274 30.53 -0.04 -15.93
N GLN A 275 29.46 -0.81 -15.77
CA GLN A 275 28.12 -0.52 -16.25
C GLN A 275 27.11 -0.77 -15.12
N CYS A 276 27.19 0.04 -14.07
CA CYS A 276 26.27 0.00 -12.95
C CYS A 276 25.47 1.30 -12.90
N GLU A 277 24.14 1.21 -12.94
CA GLU A 277 23.22 2.34 -12.84
C GLU A 277 22.84 2.60 -11.37
N LEU A 278 22.55 3.85 -11.03
CA LEU A 278 22.09 4.23 -9.68
C LEU A 278 20.68 3.68 -9.43
N CYS A 279 20.43 3.15 -8.23
CA CYS A 279 19.07 2.76 -7.85
C CYS A 279 18.11 3.96 -7.90
N PRO A 280 16.93 3.83 -8.54
CA PRO A 280 15.95 4.91 -8.59
C PRO A 280 15.42 5.27 -7.19
N LEU A 281 14.90 6.49 -7.06
CA LEU A 281 14.34 7.01 -5.80
C LEU A 281 13.33 6.02 -5.19
N GLY A 282 13.39 5.83 -3.87
CA GLY A 282 12.55 4.84 -3.18
C GLY A 282 13.05 3.38 -3.25
N THR A 283 14.24 3.13 -3.83
CA THR A 283 14.85 1.79 -3.90
C THR A 283 16.33 1.81 -3.54
N TYR A 284 16.86 0.70 -3.01
CA TYR A 284 18.25 0.57 -2.58
C TYR A 284 18.91 -0.74 -3.03
N ALA A 285 20.24 -0.78 -3.06
CA ALA A 285 21.03 -2.00 -3.27
C ALA A 285 22.24 -2.02 -2.35
N GLN A 286 22.52 -3.14 -1.67
CA GLN A 286 23.67 -3.27 -0.77
C GLN A 286 24.97 -3.69 -1.48
N GLY A 287 24.96 -3.71 -2.82
CA GLY A 287 26.07 -4.10 -3.68
C GLY A 287 26.01 -5.59 -4.04
N GLY A 288 26.23 -5.90 -5.32
CA GLY A 288 26.02 -7.26 -5.89
C GLY A 288 24.56 -7.73 -5.92
N ASP A 289 23.60 -6.87 -5.54
CA ASP A 289 22.17 -7.13 -5.62
C ASP A 289 21.69 -7.12 -7.08
N ALA A 290 20.88 -8.11 -7.45
CA ALA A 290 20.40 -8.21 -8.82
C ALA A 290 19.35 -7.15 -9.20
N HIS A 291 18.62 -6.63 -8.21
CA HIS A 291 17.61 -5.60 -8.38
C HIS A 291 17.64 -4.65 -7.18
N CYS A 292 17.33 -3.37 -7.39
CA CYS A 292 17.12 -2.45 -6.29
C CYS A 292 15.84 -2.82 -5.51
N LYS A 293 16.00 -3.04 -4.22
CA LYS A 293 14.92 -3.43 -3.28
C LYS A 293 14.16 -2.20 -2.81
N PRO A 294 12.87 -2.30 -2.44
CA PRO A 294 12.11 -1.17 -1.90
C PRO A 294 12.73 -0.65 -0.59
N THR A 295 12.89 0.66 -0.42
CA THR A 295 13.37 1.23 0.85
C THR A 295 12.31 1.17 1.96
N ALA A 296 12.76 1.36 3.21
CA ALA A 296 11.95 1.35 4.42
C ALA A 296 12.04 2.71 5.13
N CYS A 297 11.96 3.81 4.39
CA CYS A 297 12.10 5.15 4.96
C CYS A 297 10.97 5.49 5.95
N PRO A 298 11.27 6.26 7.02
CA PRO A 298 10.23 6.76 7.90
C PRO A 298 9.29 7.71 7.15
N GLN A 299 8.05 7.82 7.62
CA GLN A 299 7.08 8.79 7.13
C GLN A 299 7.68 10.22 7.09
N GLY A 300 7.42 10.96 6.02
CA GLY A 300 8.02 12.27 5.78
C GLY A 300 9.43 12.23 5.18
N SER A 301 9.99 11.04 4.92
CA SER A 301 11.30 10.88 4.28
C SER A 301 11.22 9.97 3.06
N GLY A 302 11.89 10.36 1.98
CA GLY A 302 12.08 9.54 0.78
C GLY A 302 13.55 9.16 0.61
N ALA A 303 13.82 8.01 0.02
CA ALA A 303 15.18 7.58 -0.26
C ALA A 303 15.80 8.39 -1.41
N ALA A 304 17.04 8.85 -1.21
CA ALA A 304 17.80 9.54 -2.22
C ALA A 304 18.19 8.62 -3.40
N LEU A 305 18.55 9.21 -4.53
CA LEU A 305 19.00 8.49 -5.73
C LEU A 305 20.28 7.70 -5.39
N GLY A 306 20.31 6.43 -5.74
CA GLY A 306 21.44 5.54 -5.43
C GLY A 306 21.54 5.15 -3.94
N ALA A 307 20.40 4.94 -3.25
CA ALA A 307 20.42 4.49 -1.87
C ALA A 307 21.16 3.14 -1.71
N SER A 308 22.12 3.09 -0.79
CA SER A 308 22.90 1.89 -0.47
C SER A 308 22.28 1.00 0.62
N ASP A 309 21.31 1.53 1.37
CA ASP A 309 20.66 0.85 2.49
C ASP A 309 19.15 1.14 2.54
N ALA A 310 18.39 0.24 3.17
CA ALA A 310 16.94 0.36 3.34
C ALA A 310 16.50 1.62 4.11
N THR A 311 17.35 2.14 5.00
CA THR A 311 17.00 3.20 5.96
C THR A 311 18.04 4.32 6.07
N ALA A 312 19.34 4.02 5.89
CA ALA A 312 20.40 5.00 6.13
C ALA A 312 20.48 6.12 5.06
N ASN A 313 19.88 5.92 3.89
CA ASN A 313 19.87 6.89 2.78
C ASN A 313 18.52 7.62 2.63
N CYS A 314 17.71 7.64 3.69
CA CYS A 314 16.45 8.36 3.73
C CYS A 314 16.65 9.84 4.05
N SER A 315 16.20 10.72 3.16
CA SER A 315 16.21 12.17 3.33
C SER A 315 14.81 12.69 3.62
N ILE A 316 14.69 13.55 4.63
CA ILE A 316 13.44 14.25 4.95
C ILE A 316 13.01 15.07 3.72
N CYS A 317 11.75 14.95 3.34
CA CYS A 317 11.20 15.67 2.19
C CYS A 317 11.22 17.19 2.45
N ALA A 318 11.66 17.94 1.44
CA ALA A 318 11.74 19.40 1.50
C ALA A 318 10.34 20.03 1.61
N PRO A 319 10.19 21.29 2.09
CA PRO A 319 8.92 22.00 2.09
C PRO A 319 8.20 21.95 0.74
N GLY A 320 6.88 21.79 0.77
CA GLY A 320 6.02 21.54 -0.40
C GLY A 320 6.21 20.19 -1.09
N THR A 321 7.00 19.27 -0.50
CA THR A 321 7.05 17.86 -0.93
C THR A 321 6.73 16.92 0.22
N PHE A 322 6.06 15.81 -0.08
CA PHE A 322 5.65 14.79 0.87
C PHE A 322 6.16 13.40 0.47
N SER A 323 6.30 12.51 1.45
CA SER A 323 6.38 11.07 1.22
C SER A 323 5.70 10.32 2.36
N ILE A 324 4.86 9.34 2.02
CA ILE A 324 4.27 8.41 2.99
C ILE A 324 5.29 7.41 3.58
N GLY A 325 6.57 7.57 3.23
CA GLY A 325 7.67 6.72 3.67
C GLY A 325 7.85 5.46 2.80
N PHE A 326 8.54 4.49 3.37
CA PHE A 326 8.90 3.22 2.73
C PHE A 326 9.67 3.45 1.41
N ASN A 327 9.10 3.03 0.29
CA ASN A 327 9.63 3.12 -1.05
C ASN A 327 9.07 4.32 -1.84
N HIS A 328 8.38 5.25 -1.18
CA HIS A 328 7.82 6.42 -1.86
C HIS A 328 8.86 7.54 -1.92
N PRO A 329 9.22 8.03 -3.12
CA PRO A 329 10.05 9.22 -3.27
C PRO A 329 9.31 10.46 -2.74
N CYS A 330 10.04 11.54 -2.46
CA CYS A 330 9.41 12.82 -2.16
C CYS A 330 8.72 13.38 -3.42
N ALA A 331 7.40 13.55 -3.36
CA ALA A 331 6.57 14.08 -4.44
C ALA A 331 5.96 15.43 -4.04
N ALA A 332 5.55 16.27 -4.99
CA ALA A 332 4.94 17.57 -4.68
C ALA A 332 3.62 17.42 -3.90
N THR A 333 3.39 18.28 -2.89
CA THR A 333 2.14 18.28 -2.11
C THR A 333 0.92 18.65 -2.95
N LEU A 334 -0.25 18.12 -2.58
CA LEU A 334 -1.56 18.45 -3.12
C LEU A 334 -2.33 19.42 -2.19
N CYS A 335 -1.61 20.34 -1.54
CA CYS A 335 -2.24 21.35 -0.68
C CYS A 335 -3.29 22.15 -1.45
N PRO A 336 -4.53 22.30 -0.92
CA PRO A 336 -5.58 23.04 -1.60
C PRO A 336 -5.22 24.53 -1.77
N PRO A 337 -5.82 25.24 -2.74
CA PRO A 337 -5.71 26.69 -2.85
C PRO A 337 -6.07 27.36 -1.52
N GLY A 338 -5.35 28.41 -1.16
CA GLY A 338 -5.39 29.03 0.17
C GLY A 338 -4.37 28.49 1.18
N THR A 339 -3.68 27.40 0.87
CA THR A 339 -2.74 26.74 1.79
C THR A 339 -1.37 26.42 1.17
N ALA A 340 -0.34 26.27 1.99
CA ALA A 340 1.01 25.87 1.58
C ALA A 340 1.69 25.00 2.66
N SER A 341 2.61 24.11 2.27
CA SER A 341 3.32 23.23 3.21
C SER A 341 4.76 23.70 3.46
N ALA A 342 4.92 24.71 4.32
CA ALA A 342 6.23 25.26 4.69
C ALA A 342 7.08 24.31 5.57
N ALA A 343 6.46 23.31 6.19
CA ALA A 343 7.16 22.33 7.02
C ALA A 343 7.88 21.26 6.16
N PRO A 344 9.17 20.97 6.42
CA PRO A 344 9.81 19.77 5.89
C PRO A 344 9.25 18.52 6.57
N GLY A 345 9.22 17.40 5.86
CA GLY A 345 8.77 16.11 6.39
C GLY A 345 7.27 15.82 6.29
N ALA A 346 6.57 16.44 5.33
CA ALA A 346 5.17 16.11 5.07
C ALA A 346 5.00 14.62 4.73
N HIS A 347 4.07 13.94 5.40
CA HIS A 347 3.87 12.50 5.30
C HIS A 347 2.53 12.09 4.70
N LEU A 348 1.74 13.06 4.24
CA LEU A 348 0.46 12.88 3.53
C LEU A 348 0.42 13.89 2.39
N SER A 349 -0.27 13.57 1.30
CA SER A 349 -0.40 14.47 0.15
C SER A 349 -1.05 15.81 0.48
N GLN A 350 -1.91 15.86 1.50
CA GLN A 350 -2.56 17.05 2.04
C GLN A 350 -2.17 17.32 3.51
N GLY A 351 -1.11 16.67 4.01
CA GLY A 351 -0.65 16.85 5.38
C GLY A 351 0.29 18.05 5.51
N MET A 352 0.20 18.74 6.66
CA MET A 352 1.06 19.90 6.99
C MET A 352 0.89 21.10 6.04
N CYS A 353 -0.26 21.19 5.36
CA CYS A 353 -0.71 22.40 4.68
C CYS A 353 -1.24 23.40 5.71
N GLU A 354 -0.58 24.56 5.85
CA GLU A 354 -1.05 25.66 6.69
C GLU A 354 -1.77 26.70 5.83
N GLU A 355 -2.81 27.35 6.38
CA GLU A 355 -3.51 28.45 5.72
C GLU A 355 -2.60 29.67 5.56
N CYS A 356 -2.66 30.32 4.40
CA CYS A 356 -1.92 31.53 4.18
C CYS A 356 -2.42 32.65 5.11
N VAL A 357 -1.50 33.18 5.92
CA VAL A 357 -1.76 34.31 6.82
C VAL A 357 -2.12 35.58 6.03
N HIS A 358 -2.82 36.52 6.67
CA HIS A 358 -3.26 37.77 6.06
C HIS A 358 -2.14 38.47 5.26
N GLY A 359 -2.49 38.92 4.05
CA GLY A 359 -1.54 39.53 3.11
C GLY A 359 -0.80 38.54 2.20
N PHE A 360 -0.97 37.22 2.38
CA PHE A 360 -0.34 36.18 1.56
C PHE A 360 -1.39 35.24 0.95
N PHE A 361 -1.06 34.61 -0.17
CA PHE A 361 -1.96 33.72 -0.91
C PHE A 361 -1.22 32.47 -1.44
N SER A 362 -1.96 31.45 -1.85
CA SER A 362 -1.41 30.26 -2.52
C SER A 362 -2.41 29.67 -3.49
N ALA A 363 -1.99 29.43 -4.74
CA ALA A 363 -2.80 28.72 -5.75
C ALA A 363 -2.93 27.21 -5.48
N GLY A 364 -2.31 26.69 -4.41
CA GLY A 364 -2.24 25.27 -4.08
C GLY A 364 -0.91 24.63 -4.52
N GLY A 365 -0.57 23.50 -3.90
CA GLY A 365 0.65 22.73 -4.17
C GLY A 365 2.01 23.41 -3.88
N GLY A 366 2.01 24.64 -3.37
CA GLY A 366 3.21 25.44 -3.14
C GLY A 366 3.97 25.13 -1.85
N THR A 367 5.28 25.41 -1.88
CA THR A 367 6.20 25.27 -0.72
C THR A 367 6.01 26.37 0.33
N GLN A 368 5.46 27.52 -0.06
CA GLN A 368 5.22 28.69 0.78
C GLN A 368 4.16 29.60 0.13
N CYS A 369 3.48 30.43 0.91
CA CYS A 369 2.53 31.42 0.39
C CYS A 369 3.26 32.62 -0.25
N ALA A 370 2.72 33.13 -1.35
CA ALA A 370 3.23 34.31 -2.07
C ALA A 370 2.61 35.60 -1.49
N PRO A 371 3.33 36.75 -1.52
CA PRO A 371 2.78 38.03 -1.09
C PRO A 371 1.71 38.54 -2.06
N GLY A 372 0.63 39.11 -1.51
CA GLY A 372 -0.48 39.68 -2.25
C GLY A 372 -0.17 40.94 -3.06
N LEU A 373 -1.05 41.26 -4.01
CA LEU A 373 -0.95 42.39 -4.94
C LEU A 373 -2.18 43.33 -4.86
N CYS A 374 -2.81 43.45 -3.68
CA CYS A 374 -4.01 44.27 -3.50
C CYS A 374 -3.77 45.76 -3.76
N ALA A 375 -4.81 46.46 -4.24
CA ALA A 375 -4.81 47.92 -4.30
C ALA A 375 -4.82 48.55 -2.88
N PRO A 376 -4.33 49.79 -2.70
CA PRO A 376 -4.50 50.54 -1.45
C PRO A 376 -5.98 50.64 -1.05
N GLY A 377 -6.27 50.53 0.24
CA GLY A 377 -7.62 50.39 0.79
C GLY A 377 -8.12 48.94 0.90
N TYR A 378 -7.35 47.96 0.39
CA TYR A 378 -7.69 46.53 0.39
C TYR A 378 -6.56 45.68 0.99
N ALA A 379 -6.93 44.53 1.55
CA ALA A 379 -6.03 43.52 2.12
C ALA A 379 -6.52 42.11 1.80
N LEU A 380 -5.63 41.11 1.82
CA LEU A 380 -6.02 39.71 1.66
C LEU A 380 -6.51 39.11 2.99
N PRO A 381 -7.63 38.38 2.99
CA PRO A 381 -8.09 37.61 4.14
C PRO A 381 -7.16 36.41 4.40
N LEU A 382 -7.36 35.74 5.53
CA LEU A 382 -6.76 34.44 5.80
C LEU A 382 -7.20 33.42 4.73
N GLY A 383 -6.30 32.52 4.32
CA GLY A 383 -6.61 31.42 3.41
C GLY A 383 -6.85 31.84 1.95
N ALA A 384 -6.32 32.99 1.52
CA ALA A 384 -6.55 33.49 0.16
C ALA A 384 -5.90 32.60 -0.94
N SER A 385 -6.66 32.35 -2.00
CA SER A 385 -6.29 31.47 -3.11
C SER A 385 -5.65 32.22 -4.28
N ASP A 386 -6.02 33.48 -4.49
CA ASP A 386 -5.51 34.35 -5.55
C ASP A 386 -5.06 35.71 -5.00
N GLY A 387 -3.90 36.19 -5.45
CA GLY A 387 -3.25 37.41 -4.93
C GLY A 387 -3.90 38.74 -5.31
N VAL A 388 -4.94 38.72 -6.16
CA VAL A 388 -5.65 39.90 -6.68
C VAL A 388 -7.17 39.76 -6.49
N ALA A 389 -7.75 38.60 -6.83
CA ALA A 389 -9.20 38.38 -6.80
C ALA A 389 -9.77 38.26 -5.37
N ASP A 390 -8.99 37.75 -4.42
CA ASP A 390 -9.45 37.55 -3.04
C ASP A 390 -9.32 38.80 -2.15
N CYS A 391 -8.74 39.89 -2.65
CA CYS A 391 -8.59 41.17 -1.93
C CYS A 391 -9.94 41.69 -1.42
N LYS A 392 -10.04 41.94 -0.10
CA LYS A 392 -11.22 42.53 0.55
C LYS A 392 -10.93 43.95 1.02
N VAL A 393 -11.98 44.78 1.03
CA VAL A 393 -11.89 46.18 1.46
C VAL A 393 -11.68 46.28 2.97
N CYS A 394 -10.82 47.18 3.42
CA CYS A 394 -10.67 47.43 4.85
C CYS A 394 -11.92 48.15 5.41
N PRO A 395 -12.51 47.68 6.53
CA PRO A 395 -13.72 48.27 7.11
C PRO A 395 -13.45 49.65 7.74
N GLN A 396 -14.54 50.40 8.02
CA GLN A 396 -14.47 51.72 8.67
C GLN A 396 -13.67 51.66 9.98
N GLY A 397 -12.83 52.67 10.20
CA GLY A 397 -11.87 52.71 11.32
C GLY A 397 -10.54 52.00 11.05
N THR A 398 -10.36 51.35 9.89
CA THR A 398 -9.10 50.69 9.51
C THR A 398 -8.63 51.11 8.12
N PHE A 399 -7.32 51.10 7.89
CA PHE A 399 -6.69 51.43 6.61
C PHE A 399 -5.79 50.30 6.09
N GLY A 400 -5.68 50.17 4.76
CA GLY A 400 -4.82 49.19 4.10
C GLY A 400 -3.86 49.86 3.11
N ARG A 401 -2.56 49.55 3.17
CA ARG A 401 -1.55 50.14 2.25
C ARG A 401 -1.48 49.44 0.89
N GLY A 402 -2.19 48.32 0.72
CA GLY A 402 -2.13 47.46 -0.47
C GLY A 402 -0.99 46.45 -0.42
N ASN A 403 -0.86 45.67 -1.49
CA ASN A 403 -0.01 44.48 -1.59
C ASN A 403 -0.30 43.49 -0.44
N SER A 404 0.76 43.00 0.22
CA SER A 404 0.70 42.09 1.36
C SER A 404 0.43 42.77 2.71
N SER A 405 -0.13 43.99 2.74
CA SER A 405 -0.52 44.66 3.98
C SER A 405 -1.78 44.06 4.60
N VAL A 406 -1.81 43.97 5.94
CA VAL A 406 -3.05 43.76 6.70
C VAL A 406 -3.80 45.09 6.88
N CYS A 407 -5.11 45.04 7.16
CA CYS A 407 -5.83 46.24 7.61
C CYS A 407 -5.33 46.63 9.01
N LEU A 408 -4.96 47.90 9.18
CA LEU A 408 -4.39 48.47 10.39
C LEU A 408 -5.31 49.56 10.95
N GLU A 409 -5.26 49.75 12.27
CA GLU A 409 -6.04 50.75 13.00
C GLU A 409 -5.72 52.20 12.56
N THR A 410 -6.73 53.04 12.32
CA THR A 410 -6.51 54.46 11.98
C THR A 410 -6.14 55.30 13.21
N THR A 411 -5.53 56.46 12.98
CA THR A 411 -5.16 57.41 14.04
C THR A 411 -5.91 58.74 13.88
N CYS A 412 -7.22 58.68 13.70
CA CYS A 412 -8.07 59.87 13.59
C CYS A 412 -8.08 60.69 14.89
N ALA A 413 -8.23 62.01 14.77
CA ALA A 413 -8.43 62.86 15.94
C ALA A 413 -9.79 62.57 16.62
N PRO A 414 -9.93 62.79 17.94
CA PRO A 414 -11.23 62.72 18.61
C PRO A 414 -12.28 63.58 17.90
N GLY A 415 -13.50 63.05 17.76
CA GLY A 415 -14.58 63.64 16.96
C GLY A 415 -14.51 63.32 15.45
N GLN A 416 -13.53 62.54 14.99
CA GLN A 416 -13.39 62.11 13.59
C GLN A 416 -13.28 60.58 13.43
N ALA A 417 -13.75 60.06 12.30
CA ALA A 417 -13.62 58.66 11.89
C ALA A 417 -13.27 58.54 10.39
N ALA A 418 -12.56 57.46 10.03
CA ALA A 418 -12.18 57.17 8.65
C ALA A 418 -13.22 56.28 7.94
N PRO A 419 -13.50 56.51 6.64
CA PRO A 419 -14.40 55.68 5.84
C PRO A 419 -13.79 54.29 5.56
N ALA A 420 -14.61 53.38 5.05
CA ALA A 420 -14.12 52.11 4.50
C ALA A 420 -13.24 52.37 3.26
N ALA A 421 -12.32 51.45 2.98
CA ALA A 421 -11.28 51.61 1.96
C ALA A 421 -10.26 52.74 2.21
N ALA A 422 -10.06 53.16 3.47
CA ALA A 422 -8.98 54.07 3.79
C ALA A 422 -7.60 53.47 3.43
N PHE A 423 -6.72 54.26 2.84
CA PHE A 423 -5.36 53.88 2.44
C PHE A 423 -4.27 54.58 3.26
N ASP A 424 -4.65 55.58 4.07
CA ASP A 424 -3.76 56.35 4.95
C ASP A 424 -4.35 56.43 6.38
N PRO A 425 -3.53 56.38 7.45
CA PRO A 425 -4.01 56.40 8.83
C PRO A 425 -4.65 57.71 9.30
N VAL A 426 -4.49 58.83 8.57
CA VAL A 426 -4.96 60.17 9.00
C VAL A 426 -5.63 60.96 7.88
N ALA A 427 -5.13 60.88 6.64
CA ALA A 427 -5.50 61.80 5.56
C ALA A 427 -6.97 61.70 5.10
N GLN A 428 -7.72 60.70 5.56
CA GLN A 428 -9.11 60.42 5.17
C GLN A 428 -10.09 60.47 6.37
N CYS A 429 -9.66 60.95 7.53
CA CYS A 429 -10.54 61.12 8.70
C CYS A 429 -11.56 62.26 8.47
N SER A 430 -12.81 62.03 8.87
CA SER A 430 -13.95 62.95 8.69
C SER A 430 -14.74 63.17 9.99
N THR A 431 -15.27 64.37 10.23
CA THR A 431 -15.95 64.73 11.49
C THR A 431 -17.33 64.09 11.65
N CYS A 432 -17.64 63.56 12.84
CA CYS A 432 -18.93 62.95 13.13
C CYS A 432 -20.11 63.98 13.15
N PRO A 433 -21.31 63.60 12.64
CA PRO A 433 -22.47 64.48 12.56
C PRO A 433 -23.16 64.75 13.93
N THR A 434 -24.12 65.68 13.96
CA THR A 434 -24.90 66.03 15.17
C THR A 434 -25.53 64.82 15.84
N GLY A 435 -25.32 64.65 17.16
CA GLY A 435 -25.84 63.52 17.93
C GLY A 435 -24.99 62.24 17.83
N TRP A 436 -23.80 62.32 17.20
CA TRP A 436 -22.83 61.23 17.12
C TRP A 436 -21.45 61.70 17.60
N PHE A 437 -20.72 60.81 18.27
CA PHE A 437 -19.38 61.06 18.81
C PHE A 437 -18.37 60.03 18.30
N SER A 438 -17.08 60.36 18.40
CA SER A 438 -15.99 59.38 18.31
C SER A 438 -14.87 59.77 19.27
N ALA A 439 -14.31 58.77 19.97
CA ALA A 439 -13.14 58.95 20.83
C ALA A 439 -11.83 59.18 20.04
N GLY A 440 -11.86 59.06 18.71
CA GLY A 440 -10.68 59.09 17.85
C GLY A 440 -10.03 57.70 17.67
N GLY A 441 -8.88 57.67 17.02
CA GLY A 441 -8.22 56.43 16.59
C GLY A 441 -9.02 55.73 15.49
N SER A 442 -9.52 54.54 15.80
CA SER A 442 -10.35 53.69 14.94
C SER A 442 -11.83 53.69 15.31
N ALA A 443 -12.21 54.46 16.34
CA ALA A 443 -13.60 54.49 16.80
C ALA A 443 -14.51 55.08 15.71
N ASN A 444 -15.34 54.22 15.11
CA ASN A 444 -16.41 54.65 14.21
C ASN A 444 -17.37 55.61 14.95
N CYS A 445 -17.99 56.54 14.23
CA CYS A 445 -18.98 57.43 14.83
C CYS A 445 -20.10 56.61 15.47
N ALA A 446 -20.33 56.81 16.77
CA ALA A 446 -21.37 56.14 17.55
C ALA A 446 -22.40 57.18 18.06
N PRO A 447 -23.68 56.80 18.26
CA PRO A 447 -24.69 57.74 18.75
C PRO A 447 -24.38 58.19 20.18
N CYS A 448 -24.55 59.49 20.47
CA CYS A 448 -24.39 60.03 21.82
C CYS A 448 -25.46 59.49 22.77
N THR A 449 -25.07 59.23 24.02
CA THR A 449 -25.97 58.72 25.07
C THR A 449 -26.24 59.80 26.11
N CYS A 450 -26.71 60.98 25.65
CA CYS A 450 -27.13 62.03 26.55
C CYS A 450 -28.27 61.54 27.43
N ALA A 451 -28.11 61.70 28.75
CA ALA A 451 -29.08 61.24 29.73
C ALA A 451 -30.44 61.92 29.47
N PRO A 452 -31.56 61.21 29.68
CA PRO A 452 -32.87 61.84 29.80
C PRO A 452 -32.80 63.07 30.72
N GLY A 453 -33.36 64.18 30.26
CA GLY A 453 -33.16 65.52 30.82
C GLY A 453 -32.00 66.31 30.21
N THR A 454 -31.31 65.83 29.15
CA THR A 454 -30.17 66.53 28.49
C THR A 454 -30.09 66.35 26.96
N ALA A 455 -29.40 67.24 26.23
CA ALA A 455 -29.24 67.22 24.75
C ALA A 455 -27.82 67.58 24.22
N ALA A 456 -27.43 67.05 23.04
CA ALA A 456 -26.04 67.03 22.49
C ALA A 456 -25.70 68.06 21.38
N ALA A 457 -24.41 68.37 21.21
CA ALA A 457 -23.83 69.23 20.15
C ALA A 457 -23.05 68.43 19.05
N PRO A 458 -22.79 68.99 17.85
CA PRO A 458 -21.97 68.35 16.81
C PRO A 458 -20.48 68.30 17.14
N GLY A 459 -19.78 67.27 16.64
CA GLY A 459 -18.34 67.09 16.82
C GLY A 459 -17.95 66.55 18.21
N ALA A 460 -18.87 65.87 18.90
CA ALA A 460 -18.65 65.33 20.23
C ALA A 460 -17.48 64.32 20.26
N THR A 461 -16.64 64.43 21.29
CA THR A 461 -15.46 63.58 21.50
C THR A 461 -15.71 62.43 22.48
N THR A 462 -16.78 62.52 23.28
CA THR A 462 -17.21 61.48 24.22
C THR A 462 -18.74 61.33 24.19
N ALA A 463 -19.25 60.22 24.72
CA ALA A 463 -20.67 59.88 24.68
C ALA A 463 -21.59 60.80 25.50
N THR A 464 -21.01 61.56 26.45
CA THR A 464 -21.72 62.21 27.56
C THR A 464 -21.26 63.61 27.94
N ASP A 465 -20.01 64.01 27.68
CA ASP A 465 -19.45 65.24 28.30
C ASP A 465 -19.83 66.55 27.60
N GLN A 466 -20.72 66.49 26.60
CA GLN A 466 -21.24 67.65 25.87
C GLN A 466 -22.78 67.66 25.79
N CYS A 467 -23.42 67.19 26.87
CA CYS A 467 -24.87 67.18 27.04
C CYS A 467 -25.34 68.32 27.97
N ILE A 468 -26.35 69.11 27.57
CA ILE A 468 -26.86 70.28 28.32
C ILE A 468 -28.23 69.99 28.94
N ALA A 469 -28.47 70.34 30.21
CA ALA A 469 -29.62 69.89 31.01
C ALA A 469 -30.88 70.79 31.02
N CYS A 470 -32.07 70.18 31.17
CA CYS A 470 -33.38 70.84 31.31
C CYS A 470 -33.64 71.36 32.75
N GLY A 471 -34.41 72.45 32.90
CA GLY A 471 -34.69 73.11 34.19
C GLY A 471 -35.69 72.40 35.12
N VAL A 472 -35.97 72.97 36.31
CA VAL A 472 -37.02 72.44 37.21
C VAL A 472 -38.40 72.54 36.58
N GLY A 473 -39.21 71.49 36.71
CA GLY A 473 -40.54 71.41 36.08
C GLY A 473 -40.49 71.13 34.57
N LEU A 474 -39.30 70.95 33.99
CA LEU A 474 -39.07 70.61 32.59
C LEU A 474 -38.37 69.25 32.45
N TYR A 475 -38.74 68.46 31.44
CA TYR A 475 -38.23 67.12 31.16
C TYR A 475 -37.75 66.91 29.72
N SER A 476 -36.94 65.87 29.46
CA SER A 476 -36.62 65.36 28.12
C SER A 476 -36.34 63.87 28.13
N ASN A 477 -36.70 63.14 27.07
CA ASN A 477 -36.42 61.69 26.96
C ASN A 477 -34.95 61.37 26.60
N GLY A 478 -34.10 62.39 26.36
CA GLY A 478 -32.66 62.23 26.14
C GLY A 478 -32.28 61.65 24.76
N SER A 479 -31.09 61.04 24.70
CA SER A 479 -30.45 60.58 23.46
C SER A 479 -30.28 61.72 22.44
N THR A 480 -31.04 61.73 21.35
CA THR A 480 -30.98 62.74 20.28
C THR A 480 -32.10 63.81 20.35
N SER A 481 -32.71 64.03 21.53
CA SER A 481 -33.97 64.81 21.71
C SER A 481 -33.83 66.12 22.52
N SER A 482 -34.89 66.95 22.63
CA SER A 482 -34.95 68.26 23.34
C SER A 482 -36.03 68.31 24.48
N CYS A 483 -36.24 69.45 25.19
CA CYS A 483 -36.99 69.56 26.49
C CYS A 483 -38.47 70.10 26.44
N ALA A 484 -39.35 69.74 27.42
CA ALA A 484 -40.80 70.08 27.60
C ALA A 484 -41.32 70.08 29.11
N ASP A 485 -42.62 70.25 29.47
CA ASP A 485 -43.20 70.46 30.87
C ASP A 485 -43.85 69.22 31.63
N MET A 486 -44.21 69.30 32.94
CA MET A 486 -44.61 68.16 33.87
C MET A 486 -46.00 68.20 34.64
N SER A 487 -46.45 67.11 35.35
CA SER A 487 -47.76 67.02 36.12
C SER A 487 -47.92 65.95 37.27
N CYS A 488 -48.37 66.28 38.52
CA CYS A 488 -48.46 65.34 39.70
C CYS A 488 -49.83 65.22 40.47
N LYS A 489 -50.10 64.08 41.17
CA LYS A 489 -51.39 63.68 41.83
C LYS A 489 -51.44 63.70 43.40
N PRO A 490 -52.63 63.64 44.05
CA PRO A 490 -52.81 63.52 45.52
C PRO A 490 -52.10 62.35 46.19
N GLY A 491 -51.45 62.61 47.33
CA GLY A 491 -50.52 61.68 48.00
C GLY A 491 -49.08 61.71 47.48
N PHE A 492 -48.78 62.52 46.44
CA PHE A 492 -47.49 62.56 45.76
C PHE A 492 -46.94 63.99 45.52
N ALA A 493 -45.61 64.14 45.40
CA ALA A 493 -44.91 65.43 45.21
C ALA A 493 -43.57 65.34 44.45
N SER A 494 -43.15 66.40 43.73
CA SER A 494 -41.92 66.45 42.88
C SER A 494 -41.04 67.70 43.11
N HIS A 495 -39.69 67.57 42.98
CA HIS A 495 -38.72 68.64 43.30
C HIS A 495 -37.37 68.60 42.51
N SER A 496 -37.32 68.10 41.27
CA SER A 496 -36.06 67.80 40.56
C SER A 496 -35.77 68.65 39.31
N THR A 497 -34.51 69.08 39.13
CA THR A 497 -33.94 69.56 37.85
C THR A 497 -33.58 68.39 36.93
N GLY A 498 -33.67 68.59 35.61
CA GLY A 498 -33.26 67.58 34.62
C GLY A 498 -34.18 66.36 34.59
N ALA A 499 -35.50 66.58 34.60
CA ALA A 499 -36.44 65.46 34.59
C ALA A 499 -36.32 64.66 33.28
N SER A 500 -36.52 63.35 33.39
CA SER A 500 -36.41 62.39 32.28
C SER A 500 -37.74 62.09 31.59
N ASP A 501 -38.83 62.48 32.23
CA ASP A 501 -40.19 61.97 32.04
C ASP A 501 -41.21 62.99 32.59
N ILE A 502 -42.44 62.95 32.11
CA ILE A 502 -43.49 63.97 32.34
C ILE A 502 -44.09 63.94 33.75
N ASP A 503 -44.09 62.78 34.42
CA ASP A 503 -44.65 62.61 35.77
C ASP A 503 -43.88 61.63 36.68
N ALA A 504 -42.80 60.98 36.21
CA ALA A 504 -42.05 60.01 37.01
C ALA A 504 -41.40 60.53 38.31
N THR A 505 -41.14 61.84 38.45
CA THR A 505 -40.49 62.39 39.66
C THR A 505 -41.48 62.78 40.77
N CYS A 506 -42.77 62.45 40.59
CA CYS A 506 -43.81 62.57 41.63
C CYS A 506 -43.71 61.40 42.64
N THR A 507 -43.33 61.68 43.89
CA THR A 507 -43.00 60.67 44.91
C THR A 507 -44.07 60.51 46.00
N LEU A 508 -44.38 59.26 46.38
CA LEU A 508 -45.40 58.88 47.38
C LEU A 508 -44.92 59.14 48.82
N CYS A 509 -45.83 59.56 49.71
CA CYS A 509 -45.53 59.67 51.14
C CYS A 509 -45.32 58.31 51.85
N SER A 510 -44.19 58.19 52.55
CA SER A 510 -43.67 56.99 53.22
C SER A 510 -44.56 56.38 54.32
N ASN A 511 -44.23 55.17 54.79
CA ASN A 511 -44.84 54.50 55.95
C ASN A 511 -44.98 55.48 57.12
N GLY A 512 -46.20 55.68 57.61
CA GLY A 512 -46.49 56.62 58.69
C GLY A 512 -46.53 58.11 58.29
N THR A 513 -46.78 58.43 57.00
CA THR A 513 -46.96 59.82 56.49
C THR A 513 -48.03 59.97 55.37
N PHE A 514 -48.53 61.20 55.12
CA PHE A 514 -49.64 61.59 54.22
C PHE A 514 -49.41 62.93 53.45
N SER A 515 -50.14 63.18 52.34
CA SER A 515 -50.19 64.47 51.57
C SER A 515 -51.39 64.56 50.60
N VAL A 516 -51.63 65.74 49.99
CA VAL A 516 -52.88 66.09 49.25
C VAL A 516 -52.76 66.46 47.76
N GLY A 517 -51.56 66.59 47.17
CA GLY A 517 -51.35 66.62 45.71
C GLY A 517 -50.95 67.94 45.04
N ALA A 518 -50.44 67.85 43.80
CA ALA A 518 -49.87 68.95 43.01
C ALA A 518 -48.87 69.84 43.79
N SER A 519 -48.21 69.24 44.78
CA SER A 519 -47.42 69.90 45.81
C SER A 519 -45.97 69.40 45.80
N HIS A 520 -45.15 69.93 46.70
CA HIS A 520 -43.72 69.66 46.77
C HIS A 520 -43.26 68.90 48.06
N GLN A 521 -44.14 68.44 49.00
CA GLN A 521 -43.78 67.65 50.25
C GLN A 521 -44.94 66.96 51.08
N CYS A 522 -44.66 66.21 52.19
CA CYS A 522 -45.53 65.29 53.02
C CYS A 522 -45.41 65.37 54.60
N ALA A 523 -46.30 64.76 55.45
CA ALA A 523 -46.37 64.84 56.97
C ALA A 523 -46.92 63.55 57.75
N PRO A 524 -46.84 63.35 59.12
CA PRO A 524 -46.86 61.98 59.81
C PRO A 524 -48.11 61.42 60.61
N THR A 525 -48.04 60.19 61.22
CA THR A 525 -49.15 59.38 61.92
C THR A 525 -48.83 58.66 63.29
N THR A 526 -49.79 57.94 63.95
CA THR A 526 -49.66 57.35 65.35
C THR A 526 -50.37 55.99 65.70
N CYS A 527 -49.67 54.87 66.03
CA CYS A 527 -50.22 53.52 66.43
C CYS A 527 -49.67 52.93 67.77
N ALA A 528 -50.15 51.75 68.25
CA ALA A 528 -49.88 51.16 69.59
C ALA A 528 -49.05 49.83 69.63
N PRO A 529 -48.38 49.46 70.77
CA PRO A 529 -47.56 48.24 70.90
C PRO A 529 -48.24 46.93 70.53
N GLY A 530 -47.51 46.06 69.81
CA GLY A 530 -48.06 44.89 69.14
C GLY A 530 -48.73 45.17 67.79
N SER A 531 -48.79 46.44 67.33
CA SER A 531 -49.44 46.82 66.06
C SER A 531 -48.75 48.00 65.30
N TRP A 532 -49.03 48.16 64.00
CA TRP A 532 -48.39 49.16 63.11
C TRP A 532 -49.25 49.56 61.87
N ALA A 533 -48.89 50.65 61.15
CA ALA A 533 -49.58 51.17 59.95
C ALA A 533 -48.65 51.43 58.73
N ALA A 534 -49.21 51.39 57.51
CA ALA A 534 -48.47 51.37 56.23
C ALA A 534 -48.46 52.71 55.44
N ALA A 535 -47.74 52.74 54.30
CA ALA A 535 -47.49 53.90 53.43
C ALA A 535 -48.69 54.30 52.56
N GLY A 536 -48.66 55.54 52.06
CA GLY A 536 -49.79 56.11 51.30
C GLY A 536 -51.01 56.38 52.17
N ALA A 537 -50.81 56.62 53.48
CA ALA A 537 -51.88 57.03 54.37
C ALA A 537 -52.48 58.36 53.89
N THR A 538 -53.81 58.48 53.97
CA THR A 538 -54.56 59.71 53.69
C THR A 538 -55.15 60.33 54.96
N ASP A 539 -55.10 59.60 56.07
CA ASP A 539 -55.55 59.98 57.42
C ASP A 539 -54.54 59.47 58.47
N ALA A 540 -54.51 60.09 59.65
CA ALA A 540 -53.48 59.88 60.66
C ALA A 540 -53.73 58.73 61.66
N ILE A 541 -54.94 58.15 61.75
CA ILE A 541 -55.29 57.17 62.80
C ILE A 541 -55.98 55.90 62.25
N GLY A 542 -56.69 55.96 61.11
CA GLY A 542 -57.58 54.87 60.66
C GLY A 542 -56.98 53.49 60.27
N ASN A 543 -55.65 53.27 60.34
CA ASN A 543 -54.97 52.25 59.52
C ASN A 543 -53.95 51.30 60.23
N CYS A 544 -54.14 50.89 61.50
CA CYS A 544 -53.17 50.04 62.28
C CYS A 544 -53.53 48.51 62.40
N THR A 545 -52.56 47.55 62.48
CA THR A 545 -52.77 46.06 62.50
C THR A 545 -51.73 45.21 63.32
N MET A 546 -52.05 43.95 63.74
CA MET A 546 -51.25 43.04 64.64
C MET A 546 -50.25 42.04 63.95
N CYS A 547 -49.42 41.31 64.73
CA CYS A 547 -48.23 40.58 64.25
C CYS A 547 -48.17 39.01 64.41
N PRO A 548 -47.51 38.27 63.48
CA PRO A 548 -47.58 36.79 63.36
C PRO A 548 -46.41 35.97 63.95
N ALA A 549 -46.44 34.63 63.77
CA ALA A 549 -45.39 33.69 64.20
C ALA A 549 -43.99 33.99 63.64
N GLY A 550 -42.96 33.79 64.47
CA GLY A 550 -41.57 34.08 64.12
C GLY A 550 -41.28 35.57 63.86
N HIS A 551 -42.15 36.47 64.32
CA HIS A 551 -42.02 37.92 64.21
C HIS A 551 -42.41 38.63 65.52
N PHE A 552 -41.84 39.80 65.77
CA PHE A 552 -42.06 40.64 66.95
C PHE A 552 -42.33 42.12 66.59
N CYS A 553 -43.06 42.84 67.47
CA CYS A 553 -43.56 44.20 67.21
C CYS A 553 -43.61 45.10 68.45
N SER A 554 -43.06 46.32 68.36
CA SER A 554 -42.92 47.26 69.49
C SER A 554 -43.93 48.41 69.54
N GLY A 555 -44.62 48.73 68.44
CA GLY A 555 -45.64 49.80 68.37
C GLY A 555 -45.15 51.16 67.85
N GLY A 556 -46.09 52.09 67.65
CA GLY A 556 -45.82 53.42 67.09
C GLY A 556 -45.71 53.40 65.56
N ALA A 557 -44.80 54.20 65.02
CA ALA A 557 -44.43 54.17 63.60
C ALA A 557 -43.45 53.02 63.24
N ALA A 558 -43.22 52.07 64.14
CA ALA A 558 -42.26 50.99 63.95
C ALA A 558 -42.91 49.75 63.26
N PRO A 559 -42.31 49.20 62.20
CA PRO A 559 -42.83 48.03 61.48
C PRO A 559 -42.54 46.71 62.21
N ALA A 560 -43.25 45.64 61.80
CA ALA A 560 -43.00 44.28 62.26
C ALA A 560 -41.62 43.74 61.84
N ARG A 561 -40.95 42.96 62.70
CA ARG A 561 -39.59 42.43 62.48
C ARG A 561 -39.49 40.93 62.78
N PRO A 562 -38.66 40.14 62.07
CA PRO A 562 -38.52 38.70 62.31
C PRO A 562 -37.71 38.36 63.57
N THR A 563 -37.93 37.17 64.14
CA THR A 563 -37.08 36.55 65.17
C THR A 563 -35.79 35.98 64.58
N THR A 564 -34.76 35.80 65.41
CA THR A 564 -33.40 35.41 64.98
C THR A 564 -32.93 34.11 65.64
N CYS A 565 -33.73 33.04 65.56
CA CYS A 565 -33.31 31.71 66.00
C CYS A 565 -32.13 31.18 65.17
N ALA A 566 -31.25 30.37 65.78
CA ALA A 566 -30.14 29.74 65.07
C ALA A 566 -30.64 28.63 64.11
N PRO A 567 -29.95 28.33 63.00
CA PRO A 567 -30.25 27.16 62.18
C PRO A 567 -30.28 25.88 63.02
N GLY A 568 -31.28 25.03 62.79
CA GLY A 568 -31.63 23.90 63.64
C GLY A 568 -32.57 24.25 64.81
N THR A 569 -33.08 25.50 64.93
CA THR A 569 -33.98 25.95 66.03
C THR A 569 -35.11 26.91 65.62
N ALA A 570 -36.23 26.97 66.38
CA ALA A 570 -37.46 27.73 66.02
C ALA A 570 -38.27 28.34 67.20
N SER A 571 -39.12 29.36 66.92
CA SER A 571 -39.95 30.16 67.88
C SER A 571 -41.46 30.22 67.54
N ALA A 572 -42.29 30.83 68.41
CA ALA A 572 -43.77 30.82 68.35
C ALA A 572 -44.44 32.18 67.96
N ALA A 573 -45.76 32.30 68.12
CA ALA A 573 -46.58 33.48 67.77
C ALA A 573 -46.80 34.47 68.93
N ASN A 574 -47.05 35.74 68.59
CA ASN A 574 -47.12 36.87 69.52
C ASN A 574 -45.81 37.11 70.29
N ALA A 575 -44.66 36.92 69.63
CA ALA A 575 -43.36 37.21 70.22
C ALA A 575 -43.20 38.73 70.43
N THR A 576 -42.63 39.12 71.56
CA THR A 576 -42.30 40.52 71.89
C THR A 576 -40.78 40.78 71.87
N ASP A 577 -39.98 39.73 71.75
CA ASP A 577 -38.50 39.74 71.74
C ASP A 577 -37.96 38.83 70.60
N PRO A 578 -36.84 39.18 69.95
CA PRO A 578 -36.31 38.43 68.80
C PRO A 578 -35.59 37.10 69.11
N VAL A 579 -35.12 36.82 70.33
CA VAL A 579 -34.15 35.72 70.59
C VAL A 579 -34.56 34.74 71.69
N LEU A 580 -35.19 35.21 72.77
CA LEU A 580 -35.26 34.45 74.04
C LEU A 580 -36.19 33.20 74.04
N GLN A 581 -36.71 32.77 72.88
CA GLN A 581 -37.78 31.77 72.76
C GLN A 581 -37.58 30.78 71.58
N CYS A 582 -36.38 30.19 71.43
CA CYS A 582 -36.01 29.28 70.33
C CYS A 582 -35.60 27.84 70.79
N ASN A 583 -36.11 26.77 70.16
CA ASN A 583 -35.86 25.34 70.54
C ASN A 583 -35.32 24.45 69.40
N THR A 584 -34.53 23.40 69.70
CA THR A 584 -33.82 22.51 68.71
C THR A 584 -34.64 21.38 68.05
N CYS A 585 -34.32 21.05 66.80
CA CYS A 585 -35.00 20.00 66.01
C CYS A 585 -34.41 18.57 66.18
N PRO A 586 -35.24 17.52 66.41
CA PRO A 586 -34.81 16.13 66.59
C PRO A 586 -34.33 15.41 65.30
N GLN A 587 -33.74 14.20 65.44
CA GLN A 587 -33.26 13.38 64.31
C GLN A 587 -34.38 13.11 63.28
N GLY A 588 -34.06 13.27 62.00
CA GLY A 588 -35.04 13.18 60.91
C GLY A 588 -35.89 14.45 60.73
N THR A 589 -35.54 15.54 61.40
CA THR A 589 -36.16 16.87 61.20
C THR A 589 -35.09 17.98 61.15
N TYR A 590 -35.41 19.11 60.53
CA TYR A 590 -34.52 20.24 60.29
C TYR A 590 -35.24 21.59 60.46
N SER A 591 -34.48 22.68 60.67
CA SER A 591 -34.95 24.07 60.49
C SER A 591 -33.80 24.94 59.97
N VAL A 592 -34.09 25.91 59.09
CA VAL A 592 -33.07 26.87 58.60
C VAL A 592 -32.83 28.03 59.58
N GLY A 593 -33.56 28.09 60.71
CA GLY A 593 -33.46 29.16 61.71
C GLY A 593 -34.33 30.38 61.39
N GLY A 594 -34.05 31.49 62.07
CA GLY A 594 -34.80 32.73 61.99
C GLY A 594 -36.23 32.60 62.53
N SER A 595 -37.20 32.60 61.61
CA SER A 595 -38.64 32.50 61.87
C SER A 595 -39.24 31.14 61.47
N THR A 596 -38.40 30.13 61.16
CA THR A 596 -38.84 28.88 60.52
C THR A 596 -38.95 27.69 61.49
N GLU A 597 -40.10 27.02 61.50
CA GLU A 597 -40.38 25.84 62.34
C GLU A 597 -39.59 24.58 61.92
N CYS A 598 -39.42 23.62 62.83
CA CYS A 598 -38.83 22.30 62.53
C CYS A 598 -39.73 21.47 61.59
N ARG A 599 -39.17 20.90 60.52
CA ARG A 599 -39.88 20.11 59.50
C ARG A 599 -39.15 18.79 59.19
N PRO A 600 -39.80 17.75 58.64
CA PRO A 600 -39.13 16.47 58.34
C PRO A 600 -38.01 16.59 57.30
N THR A 601 -36.91 15.86 57.48
CA THR A 601 -35.83 15.74 56.47
C THR A 601 -36.29 14.95 55.26
N GLN A 602 -35.76 15.29 54.09
CA GLN A 602 -36.05 14.66 52.81
C GLN A 602 -34.82 13.91 52.28
N CYS A 603 -34.16 13.13 53.15
CA CYS A 603 -32.98 12.38 52.75
C CYS A 603 -33.32 11.39 51.62
N PRO A 604 -32.60 11.40 50.48
CA PRO A 604 -32.83 10.43 49.43
C PRO A 604 -32.57 9.01 49.95
N PRO A 605 -33.27 7.98 49.40
CA PRO A 605 -32.95 6.58 49.67
C PRO A 605 -31.46 6.31 49.53
N GLY A 606 -30.90 5.55 50.46
CA GLY A 606 -29.45 5.37 50.60
C GLY A 606 -28.76 6.36 51.55
N SER A 607 -29.46 7.31 52.16
CA SER A 607 -28.87 8.29 53.08
C SER A 607 -29.73 8.58 54.32
N SER A 608 -29.12 9.13 55.37
CA SER A 608 -29.79 9.53 56.61
C SER A 608 -29.16 10.77 57.27
N SER A 609 -29.95 11.57 57.98
CA SER A 609 -29.52 12.80 58.65
C SER A 609 -29.37 12.62 60.16
N PRO A 610 -28.37 13.25 60.81
CA PRO A 610 -28.27 13.33 62.27
C PRO A 610 -29.30 14.32 62.87
N SER A 611 -29.35 14.40 64.20
CA SER A 611 -30.13 15.40 64.96
C SER A 611 -29.56 16.82 64.82
N GLY A 612 -30.41 17.84 64.88
CA GLY A 612 -29.99 19.24 64.73
C GLY A 612 -29.67 19.63 63.27
N ALA A 613 -30.30 18.98 62.30
CA ALA A 613 -30.13 19.34 60.89
C ALA A 613 -30.60 20.77 60.62
N SER A 614 -29.83 21.50 59.80
CA SER A 614 -30.15 22.87 59.39
C SER A 614 -30.84 22.93 58.02
N ASP A 615 -30.83 21.83 57.27
CA ASP A 615 -31.28 21.75 55.87
C ASP A 615 -32.04 20.43 55.62
N PRO A 616 -33.05 20.38 54.71
CA PRO A 616 -33.81 19.14 54.47
C PRO A 616 -32.98 18.01 53.85
N VAL A 617 -31.88 18.32 53.16
CA VAL A 617 -31.13 17.36 52.32
C VAL A 617 -29.60 17.46 52.51
N ALA A 618 -29.04 18.65 52.69
CA ALA A 618 -27.59 18.88 52.76
C ALA A 618 -26.91 18.24 53.98
N ASN A 619 -27.67 17.93 55.04
CA ASN A 619 -27.17 17.19 56.20
C ASN A 619 -27.31 15.66 56.09
N CYS A 620 -27.86 15.14 54.98
CA CYS A 620 -28.02 13.70 54.75
C CYS A 620 -26.70 13.05 54.32
N THR A 621 -26.29 12.00 55.03
CA THR A 621 -25.05 11.26 54.76
C THR A 621 -25.36 9.89 54.17
N ALA A 622 -24.64 9.49 53.11
CA ALA A 622 -24.85 8.21 52.43
C ALA A 622 -24.38 7.02 53.30
N CYS A 623 -25.15 5.92 53.28
CA CYS A 623 -24.80 4.71 54.00
C CYS A 623 -23.50 4.09 53.44
N ALA A 624 -22.57 3.70 54.32
CA ALA A 624 -21.33 3.05 53.93
C ALA A 624 -21.57 1.69 53.22
N VAL A 625 -20.58 1.25 52.44
CA VAL A 625 -20.61 -0.02 51.69
C VAL A 625 -21.09 -1.18 52.57
N GLY A 626 -22.04 -1.97 52.07
CA GLY A 626 -22.64 -3.09 52.80
C GLY A 626 -23.79 -2.70 53.74
N ARG A 627 -24.22 -1.43 53.79
CA ARG A 627 -25.40 -0.95 54.52
C ARG A 627 -26.36 -0.16 53.62
N TYR A 628 -27.66 -0.19 53.95
CA TYR A 628 -28.73 0.44 53.19
C TYR A 628 -29.68 1.29 54.04
N SER A 629 -30.38 2.25 53.42
CA SER A 629 -31.52 2.97 54.03
C SER A 629 -32.60 3.25 52.99
N VAL A 630 -33.87 3.23 53.39
CA VAL A 630 -35.01 3.59 52.54
C VAL A 630 -35.21 5.12 52.40
N GLY A 631 -34.44 5.94 53.12
CA GLY A 631 -34.48 7.40 53.05
C GLY A 631 -35.51 8.06 53.98
N GLY A 632 -35.78 9.34 53.73
CA GLY A 632 -36.65 10.20 54.53
C GLY A 632 -36.06 10.49 55.91
N THR A 633 -36.54 9.75 56.91
CA THR A 633 -36.10 9.81 58.32
C THR A 633 -35.40 8.52 58.79
N SER A 634 -35.24 7.52 57.90
CA SER A 634 -34.79 6.17 58.26
C SER A 634 -33.25 6.04 58.36
N PRO A 635 -32.71 5.40 59.42
CA PRO A 635 -31.26 5.20 59.61
C PRO A 635 -30.68 4.09 58.71
N CYS A 636 -29.34 4.03 58.61
CA CYS A 636 -28.63 3.00 57.83
C CYS A 636 -28.57 1.62 58.53
N LEU A 637 -29.16 0.60 57.90
CA LEU A 637 -29.29 -0.80 58.32
C LEU A 637 -28.34 -1.73 57.51
N GLY A 638 -28.10 -2.97 57.91
CA GLY A 638 -27.31 -3.94 57.13
C GLY A 638 -27.01 -5.26 57.86
N PRO A 639 -26.38 -6.27 57.19
CA PRO A 639 -25.67 -6.20 55.90
C PRO A 639 -26.53 -6.42 54.64
N THR A 640 -25.95 -6.18 53.45
CA THR A 640 -26.53 -6.46 52.12
C THR A 640 -26.18 -7.86 51.59
N THR A 641 -26.95 -8.38 50.62
CA THR A 641 -26.88 -9.79 50.16
C THR A 641 -26.69 -9.94 48.64
N CYS A 642 -25.63 -9.36 48.07
CA CYS A 642 -25.37 -9.43 46.63
C CYS A 642 -24.98 -10.84 46.13
N ALA A 643 -25.29 -11.17 44.87
CA ALA A 643 -24.85 -12.41 44.24
C ALA A 643 -23.34 -12.37 43.87
N PRO A 644 -22.67 -13.52 43.72
CA PRO A 644 -21.31 -13.58 43.15
C PRO A 644 -21.23 -12.86 41.79
N GLY A 645 -20.13 -12.14 41.54
CA GLY A 645 -19.98 -11.24 40.39
C GLY A 645 -20.56 -9.82 40.60
N PHE A 646 -21.24 -9.58 41.73
CA PHE A 646 -21.82 -8.28 42.09
C PHE A 646 -21.32 -7.80 43.46
N ALA A 647 -21.32 -6.48 43.68
CA ALA A 647 -20.87 -5.85 44.92
C ALA A 647 -21.81 -4.70 45.33
N SER A 648 -21.97 -4.50 46.64
CA SER A 648 -22.72 -3.38 47.20
C SER A 648 -21.97 -2.06 47.00
N GLN A 649 -22.65 -1.02 46.53
CA GLN A 649 -22.11 0.35 46.46
C GLN A 649 -22.39 1.16 47.74
N ILE A 650 -21.77 2.34 47.84
CA ILE A 650 -22.13 3.36 48.84
C ILE A 650 -23.57 3.83 48.55
N GLY A 651 -24.35 4.05 49.60
CA GLY A 651 -25.70 4.60 49.51
C GLY A 651 -26.76 3.58 49.06
N ALA A 652 -26.68 2.34 49.52
CA ALA A 652 -27.63 1.32 49.08
C ALA A 652 -29.07 1.64 49.54
N THR A 653 -30.05 1.47 48.65
CA THR A 653 -31.45 1.86 48.93
C THR A 653 -32.29 0.73 49.55
N SER A 654 -31.86 -0.52 49.36
CA SER A 654 -32.42 -1.72 49.97
C SER A 654 -31.37 -2.83 50.06
N VAL A 655 -31.70 -3.95 50.71
CA VAL A 655 -30.77 -5.09 50.95
C VAL A 655 -30.10 -5.65 49.67
N ASN A 656 -30.77 -5.54 48.52
CA ASN A 656 -30.27 -5.94 47.19
C ASN A 656 -30.28 -4.80 46.15
N GLY A 657 -30.91 -3.66 46.42
CA GLY A 657 -31.23 -2.61 45.44
C GLY A 657 -30.04 -1.79 44.94
N SER A 658 -28.80 -2.14 45.30
CA SER A 658 -27.58 -1.43 44.88
C SER A 658 -26.38 -2.37 44.71
N CYS A 659 -26.65 -3.63 44.34
CA CYS A 659 -25.65 -4.59 43.91
C CYS A 659 -25.27 -4.31 42.44
N THR A 660 -24.10 -3.75 42.19
CA THR A 660 -23.61 -3.50 40.83
C THR A 660 -22.68 -4.63 40.37
N LYS A 661 -22.77 -4.97 39.08
CA LYS A 661 -21.89 -5.99 38.46
C LYS A 661 -20.45 -5.47 38.46
N CYS A 662 -19.49 -6.30 38.88
CA CYS A 662 -18.08 -5.91 38.81
C CYS A 662 -17.67 -5.65 37.35
N VAL A 663 -16.91 -4.58 37.13
CA VAL A 663 -16.36 -4.26 35.80
C VAL A 663 -15.38 -5.34 35.34
N ALA A 664 -15.10 -5.38 34.04
CA ALA A 664 -14.12 -6.31 33.47
C ALA A 664 -12.76 -6.19 34.18
N GLY A 665 -12.04 -7.32 34.31
CA GLY A 665 -10.84 -7.41 35.15
C GLY A 665 -11.07 -7.42 36.67
N LYS A 666 -12.33 -7.36 37.16
CA LYS A 666 -12.64 -7.43 38.59
C LYS A 666 -13.65 -8.52 38.94
N PHE A 667 -13.46 -9.13 40.10
CA PHE A 667 -14.31 -10.20 40.64
C PHE A 667 -14.90 -9.88 42.01
N SER A 668 -16.00 -10.54 42.37
CA SER A 668 -16.59 -10.51 43.73
C SER A 668 -17.19 -11.86 44.08
N ALA A 669 -16.95 -12.33 45.31
CA ALA A 669 -17.58 -13.53 45.85
C ALA A 669 -19.06 -13.32 46.28
N GLY A 670 -19.57 -12.08 46.24
CA GLY A 670 -20.93 -11.71 46.66
C GLY A 670 -21.05 -11.26 48.12
N GLY A 671 -22.28 -11.17 48.61
CA GLY A 671 -22.62 -10.70 49.95
C GLY A 671 -22.38 -9.20 50.14
N ASN A 672 -21.52 -8.85 51.10
CA ASN A 672 -21.04 -7.50 51.37
C ASN A 672 -19.63 -7.24 50.78
N ALA A 673 -19.07 -8.18 50.01
CA ALA A 673 -17.74 -8.04 49.41
C ALA A 673 -17.69 -6.94 48.34
N THR A 674 -16.52 -6.32 48.20
CA THR A 674 -16.22 -5.33 47.15
C THR A 674 -15.52 -5.99 45.97
N CYS A 675 -15.58 -5.36 44.79
CA CYS A 675 -14.92 -5.86 43.58
C CYS A 675 -13.38 -5.80 43.70
N ALA A 676 -12.73 -6.95 43.79
CA ALA A 676 -11.29 -7.13 43.81
C ALA A 676 -10.72 -7.38 42.39
N VAL A 677 -9.40 -7.26 42.22
CA VAL A 677 -8.71 -7.43 40.93
C VAL A 677 -8.49 -8.92 40.62
N THR A 678 -8.76 -9.36 39.38
CA THR A 678 -8.51 -10.76 38.96
C THR A 678 -7.03 -11.07 38.83
N ALA A 679 -6.67 -12.36 38.84
CA ALA A 679 -5.31 -12.87 38.77
C ALA A 679 -5.03 -13.60 37.43
N CYS A 680 -5.56 -13.09 36.32
CA CYS A 680 -5.31 -13.66 34.99
C CYS A 680 -3.85 -13.44 34.56
N SER A 681 -3.25 -14.46 33.93
CA SER A 681 -1.92 -14.36 33.30
C SER A 681 -1.91 -13.34 32.15
N PRO A 682 -0.74 -12.76 31.82
CA PRO A 682 -0.59 -11.96 30.59
C PRO A 682 -1.04 -12.74 29.35
N GLY A 683 -1.69 -12.07 28.40
CA GLY A 683 -2.36 -12.69 27.26
C GLY A 683 -3.81 -13.15 27.52
N TYR A 684 -4.28 -13.11 28.77
CA TYR A 684 -5.63 -13.51 29.16
C TYR A 684 -6.41 -12.33 29.78
N GLY A 685 -7.67 -12.17 29.40
CA GLY A 685 -8.61 -11.17 29.93
C GLY A 685 -9.66 -11.79 30.86
N SER A 686 -10.39 -10.97 31.62
CA SER A 686 -11.55 -11.40 32.40
C SER A 686 -12.78 -10.54 32.08
N PRO A 687 -13.92 -11.16 31.75
CA PRO A 687 -15.13 -10.44 31.39
C PRO A 687 -15.75 -9.75 32.62
N PRO A 688 -16.71 -8.82 32.42
CA PRO A 688 -17.45 -8.21 33.53
C PRO A 688 -18.20 -9.25 34.37
N GLY A 689 -18.16 -9.06 35.70
CA GLY A 689 -18.89 -9.83 36.70
C GLY A 689 -18.29 -11.18 37.03
N ALA A 690 -16.96 -11.27 37.08
CA ALA A 690 -16.30 -12.48 37.52
C ALA A 690 -16.67 -12.83 38.97
N SER A 691 -16.94 -14.10 39.25
CA SER A 691 -17.25 -14.63 40.58
C SER A 691 -16.00 -15.13 41.33
N SER A 692 -14.87 -15.26 40.62
CA SER A 692 -13.63 -15.88 41.10
C SER A 692 -12.41 -15.14 40.56
N ALA A 693 -11.26 -15.28 41.23
CA ALA A 693 -10.03 -14.59 40.85
C ALA A 693 -9.41 -15.10 39.53
N THR A 694 -9.67 -16.36 39.17
CA THR A 694 -8.96 -17.06 38.08
C THR A 694 -9.86 -17.90 37.15
N GLU A 695 -11.00 -18.40 37.62
CA GLU A 695 -11.81 -19.40 36.88
C GLU A 695 -12.52 -18.86 35.62
N GLN A 696 -12.47 -17.54 35.39
CA GLN A 696 -13.14 -16.87 34.26
C GLN A 696 -12.17 -16.07 33.38
N CYS A 697 -10.87 -16.37 33.47
CA CYS A 697 -9.86 -15.83 32.55
C CYS A 697 -9.94 -16.54 31.18
N TYR A 698 -9.92 -15.78 30.08
CA TYR A 698 -9.94 -16.32 28.71
C TYR A 698 -8.85 -15.70 27.83
N GLU A 699 -8.34 -16.46 26.86
CA GLU A 699 -7.24 -16.02 25.98
C GLU A 699 -7.71 -14.92 25.02
N CYS A 700 -6.90 -13.88 24.85
CA CYS A 700 -7.19 -12.82 23.90
C CYS A 700 -7.00 -13.29 22.45
N LYS A 701 -8.06 -13.18 21.66
CA LYS A 701 -8.06 -13.53 20.23
C LYS A 701 -7.09 -12.65 19.44
N LEU A 702 -6.65 -13.14 18.27
CA LEU A 702 -5.83 -12.37 17.32
C LEU A 702 -6.38 -10.94 17.10
N GLY A 703 -5.48 -9.95 17.20
CA GLY A 703 -5.83 -8.53 17.17
C GLY A 703 -6.17 -7.90 18.53
N TYR A 704 -6.18 -8.68 19.62
CA TYR A 704 -6.45 -8.22 20.98
C TYR A 704 -5.33 -8.64 21.94
N PHE A 705 -5.07 -7.81 22.95
CA PHE A 705 -4.05 -8.03 23.98
C PHE A 705 -4.63 -7.86 25.39
N SER A 706 -3.95 -8.42 26.39
CA SER A 706 -4.19 -8.13 27.81
C SER A 706 -2.87 -8.24 28.58
N PRO A 707 -2.50 -7.23 29.40
CA PRO A 707 -1.34 -7.34 30.29
C PRO A 707 -1.54 -8.34 31.44
N GLY A 708 -2.72 -8.97 31.55
CA GLY A 708 -3.12 -9.80 32.69
C GLY A 708 -3.65 -8.95 33.85
N ALA A 709 -4.13 -9.63 34.89
CA ALA A 709 -4.58 -9.10 36.19
C ALA A 709 -5.20 -7.69 36.23
N GLY A 710 -6.54 -7.60 36.24
CA GLY A 710 -7.25 -6.31 36.33
C GLY A 710 -7.75 -5.73 35.02
N PHE A 711 -7.47 -6.41 33.90
CA PHE A 711 -7.82 -5.97 32.56
C PHE A 711 -8.59 -7.06 31.79
N ASP A 712 -9.32 -6.62 30.78
CA ASP A 712 -9.99 -7.47 29.80
C ASP A 712 -9.28 -7.33 28.45
N CYS A 713 -9.58 -8.22 27.51
CA CYS A 713 -8.93 -8.20 26.19
C CYS A 713 -9.27 -6.91 25.42
N ALA A 714 -8.29 -6.05 25.24
CA ALA A 714 -8.40 -4.77 24.55
C ALA A 714 -7.86 -4.89 23.10
N PRO A 715 -8.38 -4.11 22.13
CA PRO A 715 -7.85 -4.11 20.77
C PRO A 715 -6.38 -3.66 20.76
N MET A 716 -5.56 -4.34 19.97
CA MET A 716 -4.16 -3.98 19.75
C MET A 716 -4.02 -2.65 19.02
N THR A 717 -2.82 -2.05 19.11
CA THR A 717 -2.48 -0.81 18.42
C THR A 717 -1.33 -1.06 17.44
N CYS A 718 -1.48 -2.08 16.58
CA CYS A 718 -0.50 -2.34 15.53
C CYS A 718 -0.33 -1.10 14.63
N SER A 719 0.90 -0.80 14.25
CA SER A 719 1.20 0.25 13.29
C SER A 719 0.52 -0.04 11.95
N ARG A 720 0.16 1.02 11.22
CA ARG A 720 -0.23 0.93 9.80
C ARG A 720 0.80 0.11 9.01
N GLY A 721 0.34 -0.78 8.15
CA GLY A 721 1.19 -1.75 7.44
C GLY A 721 1.50 -3.04 8.21
N THR A 722 1.05 -3.14 9.47
CA THR A 722 1.24 -4.33 10.33
C THR A 722 -0.08 -4.85 10.88
N GLY A 723 -0.19 -6.16 11.02
CA GLY A 723 -1.33 -6.84 11.63
C GLY A 723 -0.88 -7.85 12.67
N ALA A 724 -1.76 -8.23 13.59
CA ALA A 724 -1.44 -9.25 14.59
C ALA A 724 -1.16 -10.61 13.91
N THR A 725 -0.08 -11.28 14.31
CA THR A 725 0.35 -12.58 13.78
C THR A 725 0.06 -13.75 14.72
N GLN A 726 -0.21 -13.45 16.01
CA GLN A 726 -0.44 -14.46 17.04
C GLN A 726 -1.46 -13.97 18.08
N ALA A 727 -2.26 -14.90 18.61
CA ALA A 727 -3.16 -14.69 19.75
C ALA A 727 -2.40 -14.60 21.09
N GLY A 728 -3.09 -14.24 22.17
CA GLY A 728 -2.51 -14.21 23.52
C GLY A 728 -1.49 -13.08 23.75
N ALA A 729 -1.61 -11.96 23.03
CA ALA A 729 -0.68 -10.85 23.15
C ALA A 729 -0.70 -10.24 24.56
N ALA A 730 0.49 -10.06 25.16
CA ALA A 730 0.64 -9.45 26.49
C ALA A 730 0.73 -7.91 26.43
N HIS A 731 1.21 -7.36 25.31
CA HIS A 731 1.35 -5.93 25.06
C HIS A 731 0.70 -5.51 23.74
N THR A 732 0.40 -4.22 23.63
CA THR A 732 -0.28 -3.52 22.53
C THR A 732 0.24 -3.81 21.12
N ASP A 733 1.51 -4.15 21.00
CA ASP A 733 2.30 -4.26 19.77
C ASP A 733 3.10 -5.58 19.64
N SER A 734 3.23 -6.33 20.73
CA SER A 734 4.14 -7.50 20.87
C SER A 734 4.00 -8.63 19.85
N THR A 735 2.85 -8.76 19.16
CA THR A 735 2.61 -9.75 18.11
C THR A 735 2.27 -9.12 16.75
N CYS A 736 2.53 -7.82 16.54
CA CYS A 736 2.32 -7.17 15.25
C CYS A 736 3.43 -7.52 14.27
N GLY A 737 3.07 -8.01 13.09
CA GLY A 737 4.00 -8.32 11.98
C GLY A 737 3.64 -7.54 10.72
N VAL A 738 4.64 -7.21 9.91
CA VAL A 738 4.46 -6.52 8.62
C VAL A 738 3.68 -7.41 7.66
N CYS A 739 2.58 -6.90 7.11
CA CYS A 739 1.78 -7.65 6.12
C CYS A 739 2.61 -7.93 4.87
N ASP A 740 2.65 -9.19 4.42
CA ASP A 740 3.38 -9.57 3.21
C ASP A 740 2.81 -8.89 1.96
N ALA A 741 3.62 -8.77 0.91
CA ALA A 741 3.22 -8.11 -0.33
C ALA A 741 1.98 -8.79 -0.94
N GLY A 742 0.99 -8.00 -1.37
CA GLY A 742 -0.36 -8.48 -1.70
C GLY A 742 -1.37 -8.37 -0.54
N TYR A 743 -0.93 -7.98 0.66
CA TYR A 743 -1.77 -7.80 1.83
C TYR A 743 -1.53 -6.44 2.50
N PHE A 744 -2.60 -5.86 3.05
CA PHE A 744 -2.57 -4.59 3.78
C PHE A 744 -3.18 -4.71 5.17
N SER A 745 -2.84 -3.76 6.05
CA SER A 745 -3.61 -3.49 7.28
C SER A 745 -3.59 -2.01 7.64
N PRO A 746 -4.76 -1.38 7.92
CA PRO A 746 -4.83 0.00 8.40
C PRO A 746 -4.32 0.18 9.84
N GLY A 747 -3.75 -0.87 10.45
CA GLY A 747 -3.28 -0.91 11.83
C GLY A 747 -4.37 -1.23 12.84
N GLY A 748 -4.09 -1.00 14.12
CA GLY A 748 -4.98 -1.31 15.24
C GLY A 748 -5.10 -2.83 15.48
N ALA A 749 -6.34 -3.29 15.68
CA ALA A 749 -6.68 -4.71 15.83
C ALA A 749 -6.87 -5.45 14.48
N THR A 750 -6.71 -4.74 13.36
CA THR A 750 -7.03 -5.26 12.02
C THR A 750 -5.97 -6.24 11.54
N LEU A 751 -6.40 -7.41 11.08
CA LEU A 751 -5.52 -8.43 10.50
C LEU A 751 -5.15 -8.08 9.06
N CYS A 752 -4.03 -8.60 8.59
CA CYS A 752 -3.59 -8.44 7.20
C CYS A 752 -4.63 -9.03 6.23
N ALA A 753 -5.25 -8.18 5.42
CA ALA A 753 -6.25 -8.54 4.42
C ALA A 753 -5.67 -8.39 3.01
N LYS A 754 -6.19 -9.10 2.01
CA LYS A 754 -5.73 -8.98 0.61
C LYS A 754 -5.99 -7.57 0.08
N THR A 755 -5.03 -6.97 -0.61
CA THR A 755 -5.24 -5.71 -1.35
C THR A 755 -6.18 -5.92 -2.54
N ALA A 756 -6.83 -4.85 -3.00
CA ALA A 756 -7.73 -4.88 -4.16
C ALA A 756 -7.13 -4.12 -5.37
N CYS A 757 -5.82 -4.25 -5.57
CA CYS A 757 -5.12 -3.64 -6.70
C CYS A 757 -5.76 -3.98 -8.05
N ALA A 758 -5.84 -3.01 -8.94
CA ALA A 758 -6.27 -3.24 -10.31
C ALA A 758 -5.34 -4.26 -11.02
N PRO A 759 -5.83 -5.01 -12.01
CA PRO A 759 -4.98 -5.83 -12.87
C PRO A 759 -3.86 -4.99 -13.48
N GLY A 760 -2.64 -5.50 -13.47
CA GLY A 760 -1.42 -4.77 -13.84
C GLY A 760 -0.70 -4.07 -12.70
N TYR A 761 -1.30 -4.02 -11.50
CA TYR A 761 -0.72 -3.40 -10.32
C TYR A 761 -0.48 -4.46 -9.23
N SER A 762 0.46 -4.17 -8.32
CA SER A 762 0.69 -4.98 -7.12
C SER A 762 0.96 -4.09 -5.91
N SER A 763 0.66 -4.58 -4.71
CA SER A 763 0.96 -3.86 -3.47
C SER A 763 2.31 -4.33 -2.88
N PRO A 764 3.13 -3.40 -2.35
CA PRO A 764 4.38 -3.75 -1.69
C PRO A 764 4.13 -4.44 -0.34
N LYS A 765 5.19 -5.01 0.23
CA LYS A 765 5.17 -5.49 1.62
C LYS A 765 4.94 -4.31 2.57
N GLY A 766 4.01 -4.48 3.52
CA GLY A 766 3.67 -3.48 4.53
C GLY A 766 2.64 -2.44 4.09
N ALA A 767 1.78 -2.74 3.11
CA ALA A 767 0.73 -1.83 2.69
C ALA A 767 -0.25 -1.50 3.84
N ASP A 768 -0.67 -0.24 3.97
CA ASP A 768 -1.61 0.23 5.00
C ASP A 768 -2.99 0.62 4.48
N VAL A 769 -3.13 0.72 3.16
CA VAL A 769 -4.38 1.00 2.46
C VAL A 769 -4.69 -0.08 1.42
N VAL A 770 -5.98 -0.31 1.14
CA VAL A 770 -6.45 -1.40 0.28
C VAL A 770 -6.03 -1.24 -1.19
N ASP A 771 -6.03 0.00 -1.70
CA ASP A 771 -5.79 0.33 -3.12
C ASP A 771 -4.72 1.41 -3.33
N GLY A 772 -4.57 2.35 -2.38
CA GLY A 772 -3.77 3.58 -2.54
C GLY A 772 -2.24 3.40 -2.57
N GLN A 773 -1.75 2.16 -2.48
CA GLN A 773 -0.33 1.77 -2.56
C GLN A 773 -0.09 0.71 -3.62
N CYS A 774 -1.04 0.49 -4.52
CA CYS A 774 -0.88 -0.39 -5.66
C CYS A 774 0.02 0.28 -6.71
N PHE A 775 1.22 -0.26 -6.91
CA PHE A 775 2.19 0.25 -7.87
C PHE A 775 2.06 -0.52 -9.21
N PRO A 776 2.13 0.16 -10.37
CA PRO A 776 2.08 -0.52 -11.66
C PRO A 776 3.29 -1.44 -11.82
N CYS A 777 3.07 -2.65 -12.31
CA CYS A 777 4.18 -3.52 -12.68
C CYS A 777 5.03 -2.87 -13.77
N ALA A 778 6.35 -2.95 -13.63
CA ALA A 778 7.27 -2.43 -14.63
C ALA A 778 7.09 -3.14 -15.98
N ALA A 779 7.58 -2.51 -17.05
CA ALA A 779 7.71 -3.14 -18.35
C ALA A 779 8.34 -4.54 -18.27
N GLY A 780 7.78 -5.50 -18.99
CA GLY A 780 8.19 -6.91 -18.94
C GLY A 780 7.62 -7.71 -17.75
N LEU A 781 6.89 -7.09 -16.82
CA LEU A 781 6.21 -7.77 -15.72
C LEU A 781 4.68 -7.77 -15.91
N VAL A 782 4.01 -8.71 -15.26
CA VAL A 782 2.54 -8.84 -15.24
C VAL A 782 2.00 -9.11 -13.83
N SER A 783 0.79 -8.63 -13.54
CA SER A 783 0.05 -8.98 -12.32
C SER A 783 -1.44 -9.12 -12.62
N ALA A 784 -2.07 -10.19 -12.14
CA ALA A 784 -3.52 -10.37 -12.23
C ALA A 784 -4.31 -9.39 -11.34
N GLY A 785 -3.63 -8.59 -10.50
CA GLY A 785 -4.25 -7.69 -9.53
C GLY A 785 -4.61 -8.36 -8.20
N GLY A 786 -5.31 -7.61 -7.35
CA GLY A 786 -5.66 -8.00 -5.99
C GLY A 786 -4.43 -8.15 -5.10
N ALA A 787 -4.15 -9.39 -4.70
CA ALA A 787 -2.97 -9.78 -3.92
C ALA A 787 -1.82 -10.33 -4.78
N ALA A 788 -1.99 -10.42 -6.11
CA ALA A 788 -0.94 -10.91 -7.00
C ALA A 788 0.25 -9.94 -7.02
N GLN A 789 1.45 -10.50 -6.98
CA GLN A 789 2.70 -9.77 -7.16
C GLN A 789 3.07 -9.69 -8.63
N CYS A 790 3.88 -8.70 -9.00
CA CYS A 790 4.44 -8.62 -10.34
C CYS A 790 5.34 -9.83 -10.62
N THR A 791 4.96 -10.65 -11.60
CA THR A 791 5.73 -11.80 -12.08
C THR A 791 6.30 -11.53 -13.47
N ALA A 792 7.41 -12.20 -13.79
CA ALA A 792 7.98 -12.21 -15.13
C ALA A 792 6.91 -12.50 -16.20
N ALA A 793 6.81 -11.63 -17.21
CA ALA A 793 5.99 -11.94 -18.38
C ALA A 793 6.64 -13.09 -19.19
N ALA A 794 5.84 -13.71 -20.04
CA ALA A 794 6.30 -14.71 -21.01
C ALA A 794 5.94 -14.27 -22.43
N CYS A 795 6.55 -13.16 -22.88
CA CYS A 795 6.43 -12.68 -24.26
C CYS A 795 7.34 -13.45 -25.22
N GLU A 796 7.01 -13.43 -26.52
CA GLU A 796 7.90 -13.95 -27.57
C GLU A 796 9.06 -12.96 -27.84
N VAL A 797 10.10 -13.42 -28.54
CA VAL A 797 11.25 -12.57 -28.87
C VAL A 797 10.81 -11.40 -29.75
N GLY A 798 11.12 -10.18 -29.33
CA GLY A 798 10.67 -8.93 -29.94
C GLY A 798 9.44 -8.30 -29.31
N ASP A 799 8.70 -9.04 -28.50
CA ASP A 799 7.55 -8.54 -27.75
C ASP A 799 7.94 -8.25 -26.29
N SER A 800 7.26 -7.30 -25.67
CA SER A 800 7.39 -6.97 -24.25
C SER A 800 6.06 -6.49 -23.70
N THR A 801 5.75 -6.75 -22.42
CA THR A 801 4.59 -6.12 -21.81
C THR A 801 4.89 -4.64 -21.51
N PRO A 802 4.00 -3.70 -21.85
CA PRO A 802 4.11 -2.33 -21.36
C PRO A 802 3.91 -2.28 -19.83
N PRO A 803 4.30 -1.18 -19.17
CA PRO A 803 4.01 -0.98 -17.75
C PRO A 803 2.51 -1.14 -17.44
N ALA A 804 2.19 -1.57 -16.22
CA ALA A 804 0.83 -1.85 -15.75
C ALA A 804 0.09 -2.98 -16.52
N SER A 805 0.80 -3.99 -17.00
CA SER A 805 0.18 -5.10 -17.76
C SER A 805 -0.46 -6.18 -16.90
N ALA A 806 -1.71 -6.53 -17.21
CA ALA A 806 -2.50 -7.50 -16.44
C ALA A 806 -2.09 -8.97 -16.67
N SER A 807 -1.58 -9.30 -17.86
CA SER A 807 -1.31 -10.68 -18.27
C SER A 807 -0.35 -10.75 -19.47
N ASN A 808 0.12 -11.96 -19.81
CA ASN A 808 0.91 -12.18 -21.04
C ASN A 808 0.11 -11.90 -22.33
N ALA A 809 -1.22 -11.75 -22.28
CA ALA A 809 -1.99 -11.28 -23.43
C ALA A 809 -1.75 -9.78 -23.75
N ASN A 810 -1.03 -9.06 -22.87
CA ASN A 810 -0.62 -7.68 -23.07
C ASN A 810 0.79 -7.55 -23.69
N CYS A 811 1.44 -8.64 -24.10
CA CYS A 811 2.69 -8.57 -24.85
C CYS A 811 2.48 -7.78 -26.16
N THR A 812 3.29 -6.76 -26.39
CA THR A 812 3.26 -5.95 -27.60
C THR A 812 4.64 -5.85 -28.25
N LEU A 813 4.66 -5.89 -29.57
CA LEU A 813 5.87 -5.75 -30.38
C LEU A 813 6.54 -4.40 -30.12
N CYS A 814 7.85 -4.43 -29.86
CA CYS A 814 8.63 -3.22 -29.65
C CYS A 814 8.62 -2.31 -30.89
N ALA A 815 8.58 -1.00 -30.65
CA ALA A 815 8.59 0.00 -31.70
C ALA A 815 9.89 -0.05 -32.54
N PRO A 816 9.90 0.39 -33.81
CA PRO A 816 11.14 0.56 -34.56
C PRO A 816 12.12 1.46 -33.80
N GLY A 817 13.40 1.11 -33.81
CA GLY A 817 14.39 1.70 -32.89
C GLY A 817 14.49 1.00 -31.53
N TYR A 818 13.65 0.01 -31.23
CA TYR A 818 13.66 -0.78 -29.99
C TYR A 818 13.59 -2.29 -30.27
N PHE A 819 14.20 -3.08 -29.40
CA PHE A 819 14.16 -4.54 -29.45
C PHE A 819 13.84 -5.16 -28.08
N SER A 820 13.37 -6.41 -28.08
CA SER A 820 13.14 -7.20 -26.86
C SER A 820 13.64 -8.62 -27.08
N ASN A 821 14.13 -9.26 -26.03
CA ASN A 821 14.64 -10.64 -26.08
C ASN A 821 13.55 -11.66 -25.71
N GLY A 822 12.31 -11.21 -25.49
CA GLY A 822 11.19 -12.02 -25.02
C GLY A 822 11.23 -12.27 -23.52
N GLY A 823 10.29 -13.07 -23.04
CA GLY A 823 10.06 -13.29 -21.62
C GLY A 823 9.66 -12.00 -20.90
N SER A 824 10.48 -11.61 -19.92
CA SER A 824 10.26 -10.46 -19.02
C SER A 824 11.10 -9.24 -19.39
N THR A 825 11.71 -9.24 -20.57
CA THR A 825 12.59 -8.15 -21.01
C THR A 825 11.76 -6.93 -21.45
N LYS A 826 12.24 -5.73 -21.14
CA LYS A 826 11.60 -4.48 -21.58
C LYS A 826 11.93 -4.20 -23.05
N CYS A 827 11.22 -3.29 -23.71
CA CYS A 827 11.70 -2.79 -25.01
C CYS A 827 12.94 -1.90 -24.79
N ILE A 828 14.10 -2.39 -25.24
CA ILE A 828 15.42 -1.75 -25.09
C ILE A 828 15.72 -0.89 -26.33
N PRO A 829 16.18 0.36 -26.17
CA PRO A 829 16.57 1.20 -27.31
C PRO A 829 17.79 0.62 -28.04
N CYS A 830 17.73 0.60 -29.36
CA CYS A 830 18.88 0.25 -30.20
C CYS A 830 19.98 1.32 -30.12
N SER A 831 21.22 0.91 -30.38
CA SER A 831 22.40 1.78 -30.44
C SER A 831 22.96 1.83 -31.86
N CYS A 832 22.15 2.36 -32.79
CA CYS A 832 22.49 2.42 -34.21
C CYS A 832 23.31 3.68 -34.59
N ASP A 833 24.15 3.58 -35.61
CA ASP A 833 24.82 4.75 -36.20
C ASP A 833 23.83 5.61 -37.00
N ALA A 834 24.19 6.89 -37.23
CA ALA A 834 23.38 7.80 -38.03
C ALA A 834 23.10 7.24 -39.44
N ASN A 835 21.91 7.52 -39.97
CA ASN A 835 21.34 6.92 -41.20
C ASN A 835 21.15 5.39 -41.16
N THR A 836 21.09 4.79 -39.97
CA THR A 836 20.68 3.40 -39.79
C THR A 836 19.59 3.26 -38.72
N GLN A 837 18.72 2.26 -38.84
CA GLN A 837 17.68 1.91 -37.85
C GLN A 837 17.64 0.39 -37.64
N CYS A 838 17.34 -0.05 -36.42
CA CYS A 838 16.92 -1.44 -36.21
C CYS A 838 15.44 -1.60 -36.56
N VAL A 839 15.09 -2.71 -37.21
CA VAL A 839 13.68 -3.05 -37.49
C VAL A 839 13.09 -3.59 -36.18
N GLY A 840 12.10 -2.88 -35.63
CA GLY A 840 11.60 -3.12 -34.27
C GLY A 840 11.13 -4.55 -34.03
N GLY A 841 11.43 -5.08 -32.84
CA GLY A 841 11.11 -6.45 -32.46
C GLY A 841 12.34 -7.28 -32.12
N ALA A 842 12.53 -8.41 -32.81
CA ALA A 842 13.38 -9.50 -32.35
C ALA A 842 14.90 -9.31 -32.52
N THR A 843 15.37 -8.24 -33.17
CA THR A 843 16.81 -8.04 -33.44
C THR A 843 17.27 -6.60 -33.21
N SER A 844 18.41 -6.44 -32.53
CA SER A 844 19.10 -5.16 -32.38
C SER A 844 19.94 -4.77 -33.61
N SER A 845 19.75 -5.44 -34.75
CA SER A 845 20.57 -5.29 -35.96
C SER A 845 20.20 -4.04 -36.75
N CYS A 846 21.13 -3.09 -36.88
CA CYS A 846 20.91 -1.84 -37.60
C CYS A 846 20.98 -2.05 -39.12
N THR A 847 20.00 -1.50 -39.83
CA THR A 847 19.86 -1.53 -41.29
C THR A 847 19.94 -0.12 -41.86
N PRO A 848 20.51 0.12 -43.05
CA PRO A 848 20.56 1.44 -43.65
C PRO A 848 19.16 2.00 -43.93
N CYS A 849 18.97 3.31 -43.76
CA CYS A 849 17.76 3.98 -44.20
C CYS A 849 17.53 3.83 -45.71
N ALA A 850 16.25 3.75 -46.11
CA ALA A 850 15.89 3.71 -47.53
C ALA A 850 16.29 5.02 -48.25
N PRO A 851 16.55 5.00 -49.57
CA PRO A 851 16.94 6.20 -50.30
C PRO A 851 15.93 7.36 -50.12
N GLY A 852 16.43 8.51 -49.67
CA GLY A 852 15.61 9.69 -49.34
C GLY A 852 15.10 9.75 -47.89
N GLN A 853 15.50 8.81 -47.02
CA GLN A 853 15.27 8.86 -45.57
C GLN A 853 16.58 9.04 -44.80
N THR A 854 16.49 9.67 -43.63
CA THR A 854 17.59 9.88 -42.68
C THR A 854 17.15 9.50 -41.27
N SER A 855 18.10 9.20 -40.39
CA SER A 855 17.89 8.98 -38.95
C SER A 855 19.08 9.55 -38.19
N ALA A 856 18.84 10.10 -37.01
CA ALA A 856 19.89 10.57 -36.08
C ALA A 856 20.72 9.43 -35.47
N GLY A 857 20.26 8.18 -35.60
CA GLY A 857 20.85 7.00 -34.95
C GLY A 857 20.25 6.72 -33.56
N GLY A 858 20.82 5.77 -32.84
CA GLY A 858 20.28 5.26 -31.58
C GLY A 858 18.95 4.54 -31.81
N ALA A 859 17.91 5.02 -31.11
CA ALA A 859 16.53 4.54 -31.22
C ALA A 859 15.66 5.38 -32.16
N ASP A 860 16.25 6.33 -32.91
CA ASP A 860 15.53 7.11 -33.92
C ASP A 860 15.18 6.26 -35.16
N GLN A 861 14.13 6.67 -35.88
CA GLN A 861 13.54 5.92 -36.98
C GLN A 861 13.88 6.61 -38.32
N CYS A 862 14.15 5.82 -39.36
CA CYS A 862 14.40 6.36 -40.69
C CYS A 862 13.14 7.06 -41.23
N ARG A 863 13.25 8.38 -41.42
CA ARG A 863 12.15 9.26 -41.86
C ARG A 863 12.58 10.09 -43.04
N ALA A 864 11.63 10.39 -43.93
CA ALA A 864 11.86 11.37 -44.97
C ALA A 864 11.90 12.77 -44.33
N PRO A 865 12.90 13.61 -44.66
CA PRO A 865 12.91 15.00 -44.19
C PRO A 865 11.71 15.77 -44.76
N ASN A 866 11.23 16.77 -44.03
CA ASN A 866 10.12 17.60 -44.50
C ASN A 866 10.53 18.36 -45.77
N ALA A 867 9.81 18.13 -46.86
CA ALA A 867 10.01 18.81 -48.14
C ALA A 867 9.09 20.03 -48.34
N TRP A 868 8.24 20.37 -47.36
CA TRP A 868 7.31 21.48 -47.46
C TRP A 868 7.95 22.80 -47.01
N LEU A 869 7.88 23.81 -47.87
CA LEU A 869 8.28 25.19 -47.54
C LEU A 869 7.16 25.99 -46.84
N ASN A 870 5.91 25.54 -46.97
CA ASN A 870 4.70 26.14 -46.39
C ASN A 870 3.96 25.08 -45.58
N TYR A 871 4.03 25.14 -44.24
CA TYR A 871 3.41 24.17 -43.32
C TYR A 871 3.31 24.75 -41.90
N VAL A 872 2.50 24.12 -41.05
CA VAL A 872 2.47 24.34 -39.60
C VAL A 872 3.29 23.25 -38.91
N ASP A 873 4.31 23.66 -38.16
CA ASP A 873 5.08 22.79 -37.27
C ASP A 873 4.36 22.66 -35.92
N VAL A 874 4.19 21.42 -35.43
CA VAL A 874 3.38 21.11 -34.25
C VAL A 874 4.13 20.12 -33.36
N LYS A 875 4.31 20.47 -32.09
CA LYS A 875 4.74 19.54 -31.05
C LYS A 875 3.54 19.18 -30.20
N LEU A 876 3.10 17.92 -30.26
CA LEU A 876 2.06 17.38 -29.39
C LEU A 876 2.66 16.56 -28.26
N HIS A 877 2.08 16.67 -27.07
CA HIS A 877 2.20 15.68 -26.01
C HIS A 877 1.03 14.68 -26.12
N LEU A 878 1.32 13.39 -25.99
CA LEU A 878 0.35 12.30 -26.04
C LEU A 878 0.58 11.34 -24.85
N GLY A 879 -0.37 11.31 -23.92
CA GLY A 879 -0.33 10.43 -22.75
C GLY A 879 -0.89 9.04 -23.03
N GLY A 880 -0.37 8.03 -22.31
CA GLY A 880 -0.89 6.65 -22.35
C GLY A 880 -0.13 5.70 -23.29
N TYR A 881 0.83 6.21 -24.07
CA TYR A 881 1.81 5.39 -24.79
C TYR A 881 3.24 5.82 -24.42
N ALA A 882 4.13 4.85 -24.28
CA ALA A 882 5.55 5.07 -24.18
C ALA A 882 6.22 4.80 -25.54
N LEU A 883 7.26 5.56 -25.88
CA LEU A 883 7.94 5.54 -27.19
C LEU A 883 8.34 4.12 -27.63
N ALA A 884 8.83 3.31 -26.71
CA ALA A 884 9.29 1.94 -26.96
C ALA A 884 8.17 0.95 -27.35
N TYR A 885 6.90 1.31 -27.12
CA TYR A 885 5.71 0.45 -27.30
C TYR A 885 4.74 0.97 -28.37
N MET A 886 5.10 2.04 -29.09
CA MET A 886 4.25 2.65 -30.10
C MET A 886 4.59 2.13 -31.51
N SER A 887 3.81 1.16 -31.98
CA SER A 887 4.05 0.48 -33.26
C SER A 887 3.79 1.35 -34.49
N THR A 888 4.35 0.96 -35.65
CA THR A 888 4.09 1.62 -36.95
C THR A 888 2.61 1.66 -37.33
N TYR A 889 1.84 0.64 -36.91
CA TYR A 889 0.39 0.60 -37.07
C TYR A 889 -0.30 1.72 -36.27
N GLN A 890 0.14 1.96 -35.04
CA GLN A 890 -0.41 3.02 -34.19
C GLN A 890 0.01 4.41 -34.66
N LEU A 891 1.26 4.58 -35.10
CA LEU A 891 1.71 5.81 -35.76
C LEU A 891 0.86 6.14 -36.99
N SER A 892 0.60 5.16 -37.87
CA SER A 892 -0.16 5.40 -39.10
C SER A 892 -1.65 5.66 -38.84
N ALA A 893 -2.24 4.98 -37.85
CA ALA A 893 -3.57 5.31 -37.35
C ALA A 893 -3.63 6.74 -36.78
N LEU A 894 -2.63 7.15 -35.98
CA LEU A 894 -2.58 8.47 -35.36
C LEU A 894 -2.48 9.58 -36.41
N THR A 895 -1.52 9.49 -37.33
CA THR A 895 -1.36 10.50 -38.39
C THR A 895 -2.58 10.58 -39.30
N THR A 896 -3.22 9.45 -39.62
CA THR A 896 -4.46 9.41 -40.39
C THR A 896 -5.62 10.08 -39.64
N ARG A 897 -5.74 9.85 -38.33
CA ARG A 897 -6.77 10.47 -37.49
C ARG A 897 -6.55 11.97 -37.31
N LEU A 898 -5.31 12.41 -37.09
CA LEU A 898 -4.95 13.83 -37.07
C LEU A 898 -5.23 14.51 -38.42
N SER A 899 -4.88 13.87 -39.54
CA SER A 899 -5.16 14.43 -40.87
C SER A 899 -6.65 14.59 -41.16
N ALA A 900 -7.48 13.64 -40.70
CA ALA A 900 -8.93 13.70 -40.87
C ALA A 900 -9.58 14.74 -39.95
N HIS A 901 -9.07 14.95 -38.73
CA HIS A 901 -9.60 15.91 -37.78
C HIS A 901 -9.24 17.35 -38.13
N TRP A 902 -8.00 17.61 -38.55
CA TRP A 902 -7.52 18.93 -38.96
C TRP A 902 -7.79 19.27 -40.44
N ASN A 903 -8.36 18.34 -41.21
CA ASN A 903 -8.53 18.46 -42.67
C ASN A 903 -7.24 18.88 -43.39
N ALA A 904 -6.12 18.27 -43.00
CA ALA A 904 -4.77 18.67 -43.41
C ALA A 904 -3.89 17.44 -43.67
N SER A 905 -2.92 17.56 -44.57
CA SER A 905 -1.87 16.54 -44.74
C SER A 905 -0.91 16.58 -43.56
N VAL A 906 -0.75 15.47 -42.83
CA VAL A 906 0.08 15.40 -41.62
C VAL A 906 1.22 14.40 -41.80
N VAL A 907 2.45 14.82 -41.50
CA VAL A 907 3.68 14.01 -41.54
C VAL A 907 4.38 14.08 -40.18
N LEU A 908 4.84 12.95 -39.67
CA LEU A 908 5.54 12.85 -38.38
C LEU A 908 7.07 12.95 -38.59
N LEU A 909 7.67 14.00 -38.06
CA LEU A 909 9.08 14.38 -38.22
C LEU A 909 9.98 13.64 -37.23
N SER A 910 9.62 13.62 -35.94
CA SER A 910 10.36 12.90 -34.90
C SER A 910 9.44 12.50 -33.73
N LEU A 911 9.94 11.62 -32.86
CA LEU A 911 9.30 11.28 -31.58
C LEU A 911 10.33 11.32 -30.45
N ALA A 912 9.91 11.71 -29.26
CA ALA A 912 10.73 11.66 -28.05
C ALA A 912 9.89 11.22 -26.83
N SER A 913 10.56 10.73 -25.78
CA SER A 913 9.95 10.50 -24.47
C SER A 913 10.24 11.68 -23.54
N GLU A 914 9.24 12.15 -22.79
CA GLU A 914 9.37 13.39 -22.00
C GLU A 914 10.24 13.22 -20.74
N SER A 915 10.32 12.00 -20.18
CA SER A 915 11.20 11.62 -19.07
C SER A 915 11.17 10.09 -18.88
N PRO A 916 12.22 9.43 -18.34
CA PRO A 916 12.17 8.00 -17.98
C PRO A 916 11.22 7.66 -16.81
N GLN A 917 10.48 8.63 -16.24
CA GLN A 917 9.62 8.44 -15.06
C GLN A 917 8.14 8.78 -15.31
N THR A 918 7.75 9.32 -16.47
CA THR A 918 6.34 9.68 -16.79
C THR A 918 5.96 9.18 -18.19
N ALA A 919 4.78 8.54 -18.29
CA ALA A 919 4.30 7.91 -19.52
C ALA A 919 3.68 8.92 -20.53
N GLY A 920 4.53 9.85 -21.00
CA GLY A 920 4.22 10.88 -21.97
C GLY A 920 5.12 10.81 -23.20
N LEU A 921 4.50 10.82 -24.38
CA LEU A 921 5.15 10.82 -25.68
C LEU A 921 5.10 12.21 -26.30
N GLN A 922 6.26 12.76 -26.69
CA GLN A 922 6.31 13.95 -27.54
C GLN A 922 6.36 13.55 -29.02
N LEU A 923 5.47 14.15 -29.81
CA LEU A 923 5.34 13.96 -31.25
C LEU A 923 5.67 15.28 -31.94
N HIS A 924 6.61 15.27 -32.87
CA HIS A 924 6.93 16.43 -33.70
C HIS A 924 6.40 16.22 -35.11
N LEU A 925 5.46 17.06 -35.54
CA LEU A 925 4.64 16.88 -36.74
C LEU A 925 4.72 18.12 -37.65
N ALA A 926 4.70 17.91 -38.96
CA ALA A 926 4.37 18.93 -39.95
C ALA A 926 2.94 18.69 -40.43
N ALA A 927 2.11 19.74 -40.42
CA ALA A 927 0.75 19.73 -40.96
C ALA A 927 0.61 20.78 -42.07
N LYS A 928 -0.11 20.46 -43.15
CA LYS A 928 -0.29 21.34 -44.31
C LYS A 928 -1.73 21.28 -44.82
N SER A 929 -2.39 22.43 -44.94
CA SER A 929 -3.67 22.57 -45.63
C SER A 929 -3.56 23.59 -46.77
N ASP A 930 -4.69 23.95 -47.38
CA ASP A 930 -4.78 25.04 -48.36
C ASP A 930 -4.68 26.44 -47.70
N LEU A 931 -4.90 26.53 -46.39
CA LEU A 931 -4.90 27.74 -45.55
C LEU A 931 -4.18 27.45 -44.23
N ASN A 932 -2.84 27.54 -44.24
CA ASN A 932 -2.01 27.17 -43.09
C ASN A 932 -2.23 28.07 -41.85
N SER A 933 -2.64 29.34 -42.01
CA SER A 933 -2.93 30.23 -40.88
C SER A 933 -4.23 29.88 -40.14
N ASP A 934 -5.24 29.39 -40.87
CA ASP A 934 -6.46 28.86 -40.28
C ASP A 934 -6.18 27.52 -39.57
N LEU A 935 -5.27 26.72 -40.13
CA LEU A 935 -4.77 25.49 -39.50
C LEU A 935 -3.94 25.78 -38.23
N TYR A 936 -3.09 26.81 -38.24
CA TYR A 936 -2.31 27.25 -37.08
C TYR A 936 -3.25 27.64 -35.94
N THR A 937 -4.24 28.53 -36.20
CA THR A 937 -5.20 28.97 -35.17
C THR A 937 -6.06 27.83 -34.66
N LEU A 938 -6.51 26.90 -35.52
CA LEU A 938 -7.24 25.70 -35.12
C LEU A 938 -6.42 24.82 -34.16
N ILE A 939 -5.16 24.53 -34.47
CA ILE A 939 -4.32 23.66 -33.63
C ILE A 939 -3.91 24.37 -32.33
N ALA A 940 -3.54 25.65 -32.41
CA ALA A 940 -3.15 26.43 -31.23
C ALA A 940 -4.29 26.60 -30.21
N THR A 941 -5.55 26.66 -30.66
CA THR A 941 -6.71 26.86 -29.78
C THR A 941 -7.45 25.57 -29.37
N ASN A 942 -7.48 24.53 -30.21
CA ASN A 942 -8.27 23.31 -29.99
C ASN A 942 -7.44 22.01 -29.80
N SER A 943 -6.10 22.05 -29.76
CA SER A 943 -5.28 20.82 -29.64
C SER A 943 -5.51 19.95 -28.39
N THR A 944 -6.20 20.47 -27.37
CA THR A 944 -6.58 19.76 -26.13
C THR A 944 -8.07 19.39 -26.09
N ASP A 945 -8.80 19.51 -27.21
CA ASP A 945 -10.25 19.38 -27.19
C ASP A 945 -10.75 17.93 -26.94
N ALA A 946 -11.84 17.83 -26.18
CA ALA A 946 -12.45 16.54 -25.85
C ALA A 946 -12.90 15.70 -27.08
N PRO A 947 -13.32 16.30 -28.22
CA PRO A 947 -13.59 15.57 -29.45
C PRO A 947 -12.37 14.83 -30.01
N LEU A 948 -11.19 15.47 -30.08
CA LEU A 948 -9.96 14.84 -30.56
C LEU A 948 -9.56 13.65 -29.67
N LEU A 949 -9.52 13.84 -28.36
CA LEU A 949 -9.21 12.77 -27.41
C LEU A 949 -10.18 11.57 -27.54
N LYS A 950 -11.48 11.83 -27.63
CA LYS A 950 -12.51 10.79 -27.78
C LYS A 950 -12.43 10.06 -29.12
N MET A 951 -12.06 10.76 -30.20
CA MET A 951 -11.87 10.17 -31.53
C MET A 951 -10.63 9.27 -31.60
N LEU A 952 -9.57 9.61 -30.87
CA LEU A 952 -8.40 8.74 -30.70
C LEU A 952 -8.75 7.51 -29.85
N GLN A 953 -9.40 7.69 -28.69
CA GLN A 953 -9.83 6.59 -27.80
C GLN A 953 -10.81 5.60 -28.45
N THR A 954 -11.66 6.07 -29.38
CA THR A 954 -12.59 5.20 -30.14
C THR A 954 -11.94 4.51 -31.34
N THR A 955 -10.69 4.84 -31.68
CA THR A 955 -9.92 4.14 -32.70
C THR A 955 -9.20 2.94 -32.07
N ALA A 956 -9.47 1.72 -32.53
CA ALA A 956 -8.96 0.49 -31.90
C ALA A 956 -7.44 0.46 -31.67
N ALA A 957 -6.66 1.02 -32.59
CA ALA A 957 -5.20 1.13 -32.47
C ALA A 957 -4.72 2.09 -31.35
N LEU A 958 -5.56 3.05 -30.95
CA LEU A 958 -5.22 4.20 -30.10
C LEU A 958 -6.10 4.30 -28.85
N HIS A 959 -6.81 3.22 -28.52
CA HIS A 959 -7.74 3.17 -27.38
C HIS A 959 -7.08 3.48 -26.03
N SER A 960 -5.75 3.34 -25.92
CA SER A 960 -4.97 3.61 -24.70
C SER A 960 -4.53 5.08 -24.55
N VAL A 961 -4.87 6.00 -25.47
CA VAL A 961 -4.56 7.44 -25.32
C VAL A 961 -5.32 8.02 -24.13
N THR A 962 -4.60 8.53 -23.13
CA THR A 962 -5.19 9.13 -21.92
C THR A 962 -5.27 10.65 -21.96
N SER A 963 -4.37 11.31 -22.71
CA SER A 963 -4.38 12.76 -22.90
C SER A 963 -3.71 13.16 -24.22
N ILE A 964 -4.06 14.34 -24.74
CA ILE A 964 -3.44 14.97 -25.90
C ILE A 964 -3.44 16.49 -25.72
N GLY A 965 -2.39 17.18 -26.19
CA GLY A 965 -2.32 18.64 -26.22
C GLY A 965 -1.12 19.16 -27.00
N ALA A 966 -1.21 20.31 -27.65
CA ALA A 966 -0.04 20.95 -28.26
C ALA A 966 0.80 21.65 -27.20
N VAL A 967 2.10 21.37 -27.22
CA VAL A 967 3.14 22.04 -26.43
C VAL A 967 3.67 23.26 -27.18
N GLN A 968 3.70 23.19 -28.52
CA GLN A 968 4.17 24.28 -29.37
C GLN A 968 3.55 24.17 -30.77
N THR A 969 3.18 25.30 -31.36
CA THR A 969 2.76 25.44 -32.76
C THR A 969 3.48 26.62 -33.39
N THR A 970 3.96 26.48 -34.62
CA THR A 970 4.56 27.59 -35.40
C THR A 970 4.25 27.42 -36.89
N GLU A 971 3.67 28.43 -37.55
CA GLU A 971 3.53 28.42 -39.02
C GLU A 971 4.86 28.81 -39.70
N PHE A 972 5.19 28.12 -40.78
CA PHE A 972 6.25 28.45 -41.72
C PHE A 972 5.67 28.80 -43.09
N ALA A 973 6.10 29.93 -43.66
CA ALA A 973 5.85 30.34 -45.03
C ALA A 973 7.18 30.58 -45.76
N ASN A 974 7.38 29.92 -46.90
CA ASN A 974 8.60 29.89 -47.69
C ASN A 974 9.88 29.61 -46.88
N GLY A 975 9.77 28.78 -45.84
CA GLY A 975 10.86 28.45 -44.92
C GLY A 975 11.15 29.49 -43.83
N VAL A 976 10.33 30.54 -43.70
CA VAL A 976 10.44 31.57 -42.65
C VAL A 976 9.25 31.47 -41.70
N VAL A 977 9.47 31.68 -40.40
CA VAL A 977 8.40 31.67 -39.39
C VAL A 977 7.42 32.83 -39.63
N VAL A 978 6.13 32.52 -39.67
CA VAL A 978 5.04 33.51 -39.69
C VAL A 978 4.73 33.92 -38.24
N VAL A 979 4.62 35.22 -37.99
CA VAL A 979 4.28 35.76 -36.66
C VAL A 979 2.79 36.09 -36.63
N HIS A 980 2.05 35.46 -35.73
CA HIS A 980 0.62 35.72 -35.55
C HIS A 980 0.38 36.68 -34.37
N GLU A 981 -0.58 37.60 -34.49
CA GLU A 981 -0.86 38.59 -33.43
C GLU A 981 -1.32 37.97 -32.09
N GLN A 982 -1.79 36.72 -32.09
CA GLN A 982 -2.17 36.00 -30.86
C GLN A 982 -0.99 35.66 -29.95
N ASP A 983 0.24 35.56 -30.48
CA ASP A 983 1.45 35.28 -29.68
C ASP A 983 1.88 36.47 -28.80
N ALA A 984 1.28 37.66 -29.01
CA ALA A 984 1.49 38.83 -28.14
C ALA A 984 0.85 38.70 -26.75
N GLY A 985 0.03 37.67 -26.51
CA GLY A 985 -0.66 37.44 -25.23
C GLY A 985 0.05 36.50 -24.24
N ILE A 986 0.91 35.58 -24.71
CA ILE A 986 1.44 34.49 -23.85
C ILE A 986 2.92 34.19 -24.17
N THR A 987 3.83 35.12 -23.84
CA THR A 987 5.27 34.79 -23.70
C THR A 987 5.87 35.42 -22.44
N GLY A 988 5.99 34.62 -21.39
CA GLY A 988 6.56 35.00 -20.10
C GLY A 988 7.84 34.24 -19.70
N ALA A 989 8.57 33.62 -20.64
CA ALA A 989 9.80 32.88 -20.33
C ALA A 989 10.75 32.58 -21.54
N SER A 990 11.12 33.57 -22.34
CA SER A 990 12.39 33.54 -23.08
C SER A 990 12.81 34.95 -23.51
N GLY A 991 14.11 35.27 -23.41
CA GLY A 991 14.62 36.62 -23.70
C GLY A 991 14.52 36.95 -25.21
N PRO A 992 14.28 38.23 -25.58
CA PRO A 992 14.06 38.59 -26.97
C PRO A 992 15.34 38.45 -27.80
N ALA A 993 15.26 37.70 -28.89
CA ALA A 993 16.22 37.84 -29.98
C ALA A 993 16.05 39.24 -30.59
N LEU A 994 17.07 40.10 -30.46
CA LEU A 994 16.98 41.46 -30.98
C LEU A 994 16.93 41.45 -32.51
N SER A 995 16.03 42.27 -33.07
CA SER A 995 16.08 42.66 -34.48
C SER A 995 17.48 43.18 -34.84
N THR A 996 17.96 42.81 -36.04
CA THR A 996 19.22 43.30 -36.61
C THR A 996 19.27 44.83 -36.72
N THR A 997 18.12 45.50 -36.82
CA THR A 997 18.03 46.97 -36.77
C THR A 997 18.21 47.53 -35.35
N ALA A 998 17.73 46.84 -34.31
CA ALA A 998 17.94 47.24 -32.91
C ALA A 998 19.40 47.03 -32.48
N ILE A 999 20.04 45.94 -32.94
CA ILE A 999 21.47 45.69 -32.72
C ILE A 999 22.33 46.83 -33.32
N ALA A 1000 21.99 47.32 -34.51
CA ALA A 1000 22.69 48.45 -35.13
C ALA A 1000 22.59 49.75 -34.30
N PHE A 1001 21.41 50.07 -33.77
CA PHE A 1001 21.22 51.24 -32.89
C PHE A 1001 21.92 51.09 -31.53
N ILE A 1002 21.92 49.89 -30.94
CA ILE A 1002 22.59 49.63 -29.66
C ILE A 1002 24.12 49.65 -29.82
N ILE A 1003 24.66 49.14 -30.94
CA ILE A 1003 26.10 49.27 -31.25
C ILE A 1003 26.45 50.74 -31.50
N ALA A 1004 25.64 51.51 -32.22
CA ALA A 1004 25.87 52.95 -32.42
C ALA A 1004 25.84 53.73 -31.09
N ALA A 1005 24.89 53.43 -30.20
CA ALA A 1005 24.81 54.03 -28.88
C ALA A 1005 25.99 53.62 -27.97
N ALA A 1006 26.39 52.35 -27.98
CA ALA A 1006 27.54 51.86 -27.22
C ALA A 1006 28.86 52.48 -27.70
N VAL A 1007 29.04 52.65 -29.01
CA VAL A 1007 30.20 53.36 -29.59
C VAL A 1007 30.18 54.84 -29.22
N ALA A 1008 29.01 55.51 -29.25
CA ALA A 1008 28.89 56.90 -28.81
C ALA A 1008 29.23 57.08 -27.32
N VAL A 1009 28.78 56.17 -26.45
CA VAL A 1009 29.11 56.16 -25.02
C VAL A 1009 30.59 55.85 -24.79
N LEU A 1010 31.19 54.91 -25.52
CA LEU A 1010 32.63 54.62 -25.43
C LEU A 1010 33.49 55.80 -25.89
N VAL A 1011 33.08 56.53 -26.92
CA VAL A 1011 33.76 57.77 -27.36
C VAL A 1011 33.64 58.88 -26.31
N LEU A 1012 32.47 59.05 -25.67
CA LEU A 1012 32.28 60.00 -24.58
C LEU A 1012 33.10 59.64 -23.33
N VAL A 1013 33.17 58.36 -22.96
CA VAL A 1013 33.99 57.86 -21.83
C VAL A 1013 35.48 58.01 -22.13
N ALA A 1014 35.93 57.78 -23.37
CA ALA A 1014 37.31 58.05 -23.78
C ALA A 1014 37.66 59.54 -23.72
N PHE A 1015 36.73 60.43 -24.11
CA PHE A 1015 36.91 61.88 -24.02
C PHE A 1015 36.97 62.39 -22.58
N ALA A 1016 36.19 61.78 -21.67
CA ALA A 1016 36.24 62.05 -20.24
C ALA A 1016 37.55 61.56 -19.59
N ALA A 1017 37.99 60.35 -19.93
CA ALA A 1017 39.23 59.76 -19.41
C ALA A 1017 40.49 60.55 -19.80
N HIS A 1018 40.53 61.12 -21.02
CA HIS A 1018 41.66 61.92 -21.47
C HIS A 1018 41.77 63.29 -20.75
N ARG A 1019 40.70 63.77 -20.07
CA ARG A 1019 40.70 65.08 -19.40
C ARG A 1019 41.19 65.04 -17.95
N PHE A 1020 41.15 63.90 -17.27
CA PHE A 1020 41.52 63.77 -15.85
C PHE A 1020 42.96 63.27 -15.59
N GLY A 1021 43.72 62.89 -16.60
CA GLY A 1021 45.07 62.31 -16.46
C GLY A 1021 46.22 63.26 -16.11
N ARG A 1022 45.98 64.48 -15.57
CA ARG A 1022 47.05 65.48 -15.28
C ARG A 1022 46.90 66.26 -13.96
N ALA A 1023 46.96 65.54 -12.83
CA ALA A 1023 47.56 65.97 -11.55
C ALA A 1023 47.78 64.68 -10.70
N ARG A 1024 48.98 64.29 -10.23
CA ARG A 1024 49.88 64.91 -9.22
C ARG A 1024 49.13 65.24 -7.91
N LYS A 1025 49.60 64.87 -6.70
CA LYS A 1025 50.82 64.14 -6.24
C LYS A 1025 50.70 63.84 -4.72
N GLU A 1026 51.61 63.01 -4.16
CA GLU A 1026 51.99 62.94 -2.71
C GLU A 1026 50.93 62.43 -1.69
N GLU A 1027 51.22 61.71 -0.59
CA GLU A 1027 52.50 61.22 0.01
C GLU A 1027 52.34 59.90 0.84
N HIS A 1028 53.40 59.45 1.53
CA HIS A 1028 53.61 58.14 2.23
C HIS A 1028 52.56 57.73 3.32
N ALA A 1029 52.27 56.47 3.67
CA ALA A 1029 52.89 55.12 3.58
C ALA A 1029 53.69 54.61 4.81
N SER A 1030 53.13 53.65 5.55
CA SER A 1030 53.81 52.75 6.53
C SER A 1030 53.08 51.39 6.69
N GLU A 1031 53.82 50.33 7.05
CA GLU A 1031 53.45 48.88 7.12
C GLU A 1031 52.58 48.50 8.37
N PRO A 1032 52.01 47.27 8.57
CA PRO A 1032 52.66 45.94 8.44
C PRO A 1032 51.79 44.73 7.97
N ARG A 1033 52.25 43.48 8.23
CA ARG A 1033 51.90 42.20 7.53
C ARG A 1033 51.10 41.15 8.35
N ARG A 1034 50.46 40.20 7.62
CA ARG A 1034 50.14 38.73 7.82
C ARG A 1034 50.52 38.01 9.15
N PRO A 1035 49.85 36.88 9.59
CA PRO A 1035 49.78 35.58 8.83
C PRO A 1035 48.52 34.65 9.05
N SER A 1036 48.66 33.32 9.27
CA SER A 1036 47.81 32.25 8.66
C SER A 1036 47.56 30.93 9.46
N ARG A 1037 46.36 30.31 9.24
CA ARG A 1037 45.90 28.87 9.27
C ARG A 1037 46.16 27.84 10.43
N LYS A 1038 45.05 27.17 10.82
CA LYS A 1038 44.83 25.74 11.24
C LYS A 1038 45.42 25.24 12.59
N PRO A 1039 45.02 24.04 13.11
CA PRO A 1039 43.68 23.47 13.43
C PRO A 1039 43.63 23.00 14.93
N PHE A 1040 42.61 22.25 15.43
CA PHE A 1040 42.75 21.09 16.39
C PHE A 1040 41.41 20.42 16.83
N SER A 1041 41.48 19.42 17.73
CA SER A 1041 40.52 18.34 17.98
C SER A 1041 40.43 17.89 19.47
N LEU A 1042 39.30 17.25 19.85
CA LEU A 1042 39.03 16.39 21.03
C LEU A 1042 38.79 17.01 22.43
N SER A 1043 38.21 16.16 23.32
CA SER A 1043 37.42 16.43 24.55
C SER A 1043 38.24 16.22 25.87
N PRO A 1044 37.70 16.00 27.11
CA PRO A 1044 36.33 16.08 27.69
C PRO A 1044 36.19 16.66 29.15
N THR A 1045 34.96 16.65 29.69
CA THR A 1045 34.54 16.57 31.14
C THR A 1045 34.28 17.80 32.07
N LYS A 1046 33.15 17.68 32.80
CA LYS A 1046 32.89 17.86 34.27
C LYS A 1046 32.27 19.16 34.87
N ALA A 1047 31.49 18.89 35.94
CA ALA A 1047 30.82 19.77 36.95
C ALA A 1047 29.57 20.56 36.47
N LYS A 1048 28.37 20.38 37.06
CA LYS A 1048 27.84 20.71 38.42
C LYS A 1048 27.87 22.22 38.74
N ALA A 1049 26.87 22.85 39.41
CA ALA A 1049 25.43 22.62 39.65
C ALA A 1049 24.92 23.72 40.61
N MET A 1050 23.72 24.32 40.44
CA MET A 1050 22.87 24.80 41.57
C MET A 1050 21.46 25.28 41.15
N HIS A 1051 20.53 25.25 42.12
CA HIS A 1051 19.12 25.70 42.09
C HIS A 1051 19.00 27.26 42.08
N THR A 1052 17.85 27.94 41.93
CA THR A 1052 16.47 27.74 42.47
C THR A 1052 15.36 28.45 41.67
N GLU A 1053 14.15 27.85 41.69
CA GLU A 1053 12.77 28.41 41.72
C GLU A 1053 12.36 29.69 40.93
N PHE A 1054 11.19 29.65 40.26
CA PHE A 1054 10.03 30.53 40.57
C PHE A 1054 8.69 30.02 39.97
N THR A 1055 7.72 29.80 40.86
CA THR A 1055 6.23 29.71 40.79
C THR A 1055 5.42 29.61 39.48
N THR A 1056 4.35 28.79 39.53
CA THR A 1056 3.17 28.78 38.64
C THR A 1056 1.96 29.57 39.19
N PRO A 1057 1.04 30.00 38.30
CA PRO A 1057 -0.42 29.86 38.50
C PRO A 1057 -1.04 29.07 37.33
N MET A 1058 -1.93 28.06 37.49
CA MET A 1058 -3.28 27.99 38.09
C MET A 1058 -4.43 28.57 37.23
N TYR A 1059 -5.46 27.73 37.01
CA TYR A 1059 -6.87 28.01 36.59
C TYR A 1059 -7.13 28.32 35.08
N GLN A 1060 -8.23 27.90 34.42
CA GLN A 1060 -9.50 27.21 34.82
C GLN A 1060 -10.03 26.17 33.79
N LYS A 1061 -11.10 25.44 34.17
CA LYS A 1061 -11.90 24.50 33.37
C LYS A 1061 -13.29 25.08 32.99
N ARG A 1062 -13.83 24.62 31.83
CA ARG A 1062 -15.27 24.50 31.45
C ARG A 1062 -16.06 25.79 31.13
N PRO A 1063 -17.25 25.73 30.45
CA PRO A 1063 -18.04 24.54 30.06
C PRO A 1063 -18.53 24.45 28.58
N LEU A 1064 -18.97 23.22 28.22
CA LEU A 1064 -20.11 22.82 27.34
C LEU A 1064 -20.54 23.72 26.15
N VAL A 1065 -20.46 23.15 24.93
CA VAL A 1065 -21.61 22.51 24.24
C VAL A 1065 -21.14 21.15 23.71
#